data_AF-A0A2D8M879-F1
#
_entry.id   AF-A0A2D8M879-F1
#
_cell.length_a   1.000
_cell.length_b   1.000
_cell.length_c   1.000
_cell.angle_alpha   90.00
_cell.angle_beta   90.00
_cell.angle_gamma   90.00
#
_symmetry.space_group_name_H-M   'P 1'
#
loop_
_entity.id
_entity.type
_entity.pdbx_description
1 polymer ?
#
loop_
_entity_poly.entity_id
_entity_poly.type
_entity_poly.pdbx_seq_one_letter_code
_entity_poly.pdbx_strand_id
1 'polypeptide(L)'
;MILHYAHLCAAAGGVDAFLIGSEMRGLTQIRASASGRSWVFDSSLGGWSLYHATGGVSGGALTLTPNNANPRLQHNAAINMDGRKVRYMIIDFERITARTTGTWLGRILFSTDALALSLARQARFGDAPVGIRTRAVVDMWDLQSGGTAWKDAPEIRAIRIDIEEGGPDSSFRFYGIHFTDALPTYPAVEELRTLAADVRAILGPATKISYAADWSEYFGHHPQDGSGDVFFHLDPLWSDGNVDFVGIDNYMPLSDWRDGWDHLDALAWPSIHDRAYLQSNIAGGEGFEWFYASEADRIAQTRTPVTDGVAGKPWVFRYKDLHGWWSNPHFNRPGGVESGSPTAWIPQSKPIWFTELGCPAVDRGTNQPNVFYDPKSSESFVPYFSRGWRDDAIQRAYLEATWLHWREPAMNPVSAVYAAPMVDIANSAAWTWDARPYPFFPELSETWSDGGNWRLGHWLTGRLGAVSLAALVRHLCLRAGLPEAWIDVSGLTGAVDGYVISALESPRTSITMLARHFGFDAVESEGRIRFVMRGSRPVATIAPDEMVSSGSGEVMELTRGQETELPQALKWQVARADEDYDAITVEARRITVDATRVASDSFAVAVPPDEADRRCRRALMEAWVGRETAAFRLPPSRLALDPGDVIALDHDGRRAELRILSTSDAGARSIEAIRQDRDAYDLPPGNPRAASLTQPVAFGAPLAVILDLPQLTEAHVAHHPLAAVHVTPWPGTMAVWRSPELSGFDLLTSFTTRARIGVLTADLFSGPVSRFDYGNAVHVEMMGGQLENVTDLRLFGGENSIAVEQPGGGWEILQFGNAELLAPGRYRLSRLLRGQRGSDADMAPMVPAGALVVVLDATLAPLAVSEAELGLPWNWRIGPASRPVSDDSFAALAFTPRGIGLRPFAPVHVEQPWRRARVPGDLTIRWIRRDRSLAADSWNAVEIPMSEAGESWRVEILDGATVKRSLTTATASVVYTAAQQSADWGAPLAPGASLDIRIAQIGQAFGAGAAPITTLWF
;
A
#
# COMPACT_ATOMS: atom_id res chain seq x y z
N MET A 1 -7.48 -16.67 3.08
CA MET A 1 -6.81 -15.36 3.30
C MET A 1 -7.56 -14.50 4.30
N ILE A 2 -8.81 -14.09 4.07
CA ILE A 2 -9.55 -13.20 4.99
C ILE A 2 -9.63 -13.72 6.44
N LEU A 3 -9.97 -14.99 6.65
CA LEU A 3 -9.98 -15.60 8.00
C LEU A 3 -8.61 -15.60 8.68
N HIS A 4 -7.52 -15.68 7.91
CA HIS A 4 -6.17 -15.57 8.46
C HIS A 4 -5.91 -14.14 8.97
N TYR A 5 -6.33 -13.11 8.21
CA TYR A 5 -6.27 -11.72 8.69
C TYR A 5 -7.14 -11.48 9.92
N ALA A 6 -8.33 -12.08 9.99
CA ALA A 6 -9.16 -12.00 11.19
C ALA A 6 -8.43 -12.59 12.42
N HIS A 7 -7.73 -13.73 12.27
CA HIS A 7 -6.91 -14.28 13.37
C HIS A 7 -5.73 -13.38 13.76
N LEU A 8 -5.08 -12.72 12.80
CA LEU A 8 -4.02 -11.75 13.09
C LEU A 8 -4.57 -10.53 13.84
N CYS A 9 -5.71 -10.00 13.41
CA CYS A 9 -6.43 -8.91 14.10
C CYS A 9 -6.82 -9.31 15.53
N ALA A 10 -7.32 -10.54 15.73
CA ALA A 10 -7.63 -11.07 17.06
C ALA A 10 -6.38 -11.18 17.95
N ALA A 11 -5.26 -11.61 17.38
CA ALA A 11 -4.00 -11.74 18.11
C ALA A 11 -3.38 -10.36 18.46
N ALA A 12 -3.53 -9.38 17.57
CA ALA A 12 -3.05 -8.01 17.81
C ALA A 12 -3.92 -7.26 18.84
N GLY A 13 -5.24 -7.48 18.83
CA GLY A 13 -6.20 -6.74 19.64
C GLY A 13 -6.40 -5.30 19.15
N GLY A 14 -7.41 -4.60 19.70
CA GLY A 14 -7.63 -3.17 19.43
C GLY A 14 -8.12 -2.82 18.03
N VAL A 15 -8.78 -3.74 17.33
CA VAL A 15 -9.33 -3.51 15.98
C VAL A 15 -10.78 -3.05 16.07
N ASP A 16 -11.04 -1.79 15.69
CA ASP A 16 -12.38 -1.19 15.74
C ASP A 16 -13.29 -1.67 14.60
N ALA A 17 -12.75 -1.88 13.40
CA ALA A 17 -13.49 -2.32 12.23
C ALA A 17 -12.69 -3.27 11.32
N PHE A 18 -13.39 -4.15 10.59
CA PHE A 18 -12.81 -5.13 9.68
C PHE A 18 -13.68 -5.25 8.41
N LEU A 19 -13.05 -5.15 7.24
CA LEU A 19 -13.71 -5.31 5.94
C LEU A 19 -13.45 -6.71 5.37
N ILE A 20 -14.51 -7.44 5.05
CA ILE A 20 -14.43 -8.82 4.55
C ILE A 20 -14.05 -8.91 3.06
N GLY A 21 -14.04 -7.79 2.37
CA GLY A 21 -13.69 -7.62 0.96
C GLY A 21 -13.96 -6.18 0.51
N SER A 22 -13.46 -5.82 -0.68
CA SER A 22 -13.68 -4.52 -1.33
C SER A 22 -13.84 -4.73 -2.85
N GLU A 23 -14.71 -3.94 -3.49
CA GLU A 23 -14.89 -3.79 -4.95
C GLU A 23 -15.02 -5.09 -5.77
N MET A 24 -15.65 -6.13 -5.20
CA MET A 24 -15.85 -7.41 -5.88
C MET A 24 -17.05 -7.42 -6.86
N ARG A 25 -17.33 -6.28 -7.51
CA ARG A 25 -18.50 -6.07 -8.40
C ARG A 25 -18.70 -7.19 -9.42
N GLY A 26 -17.60 -7.65 -10.02
CA GLY A 26 -17.63 -8.75 -11.00
C GLY A 26 -18.07 -10.10 -10.41
N LEU A 27 -17.85 -10.34 -9.12
CA LEU A 27 -18.25 -11.56 -8.41
C LEU A 27 -19.64 -11.44 -7.80
N THR A 28 -19.94 -10.32 -7.14
CA THR A 28 -21.22 -10.07 -6.45
C THR A 28 -22.39 -10.00 -7.43
N GLN A 29 -22.15 -9.61 -8.68
CA GLN A 29 -23.16 -9.56 -9.74
C GLN A 29 -23.32 -10.88 -10.51
N ILE A 30 -22.51 -11.91 -10.23
CA ILE A 30 -22.68 -13.24 -10.86
C ILE A 30 -24.03 -13.80 -10.47
N ARG A 31 -24.83 -14.18 -11.47
CA ARG A 31 -26.12 -14.82 -11.28
C ARG A 31 -26.00 -16.33 -11.49
N ALA A 32 -26.40 -17.12 -10.49
CA ALA A 32 -26.63 -18.54 -10.66
C ALA A 32 -28.07 -18.79 -11.15
N SER A 33 -28.27 -19.79 -11.99
CA SER A 33 -29.63 -20.30 -12.24
C SER A 33 -30.23 -20.75 -10.92
N ALA A 34 -31.48 -20.37 -10.65
CA ALA A 34 -32.17 -20.72 -9.41
C ALA A 34 -31.97 -22.21 -9.09
N SER A 35 -31.44 -22.50 -7.89
CA SER A 35 -31.14 -23.87 -7.41
C SER A 35 -32.41 -24.67 -7.06
N GLY A 36 -33.57 -24.15 -7.41
CA GLY A 36 -34.89 -24.69 -7.19
C GLY A 36 -35.26 -25.89 -8.05
N ARG A 37 -36.32 -26.59 -7.65
CA ARG A 37 -37.00 -27.56 -8.52
C ARG A 37 -37.55 -26.81 -9.74
N SER A 38 -36.79 -26.81 -10.83
CA SER A 38 -37.23 -26.25 -12.11
C SER A 38 -38.22 -27.20 -12.76
N TRP A 39 -39.47 -26.77 -12.88
CA TRP A 39 -40.45 -27.45 -13.71
C TRP A 39 -40.35 -26.80 -15.10
N VAL A 40 -39.57 -27.42 -15.98
CA VAL A 40 -39.41 -26.94 -17.35
C VAL A 40 -40.55 -27.49 -18.19
N PHE A 41 -41.38 -26.60 -18.72
CA PHE A 41 -42.30 -26.95 -19.79
C PHE A 41 -41.64 -26.60 -21.12
N ASP A 42 -41.25 -27.64 -21.87
CA ASP A 42 -40.59 -27.53 -23.17
C ASP A 42 -41.46 -26.73 -24.17
N SER A 43 -40.81 -25.96 -25.04
CA SER A 43 -41.43 -25.20 -26.13
C SER A 43 -41.94 -26.11 -27.26
N SER A 44 -41.82 -27.43 -27.12
CA SER A 44 -42.45 -28.39 -28.03
C SER A 44 -43.98 -28.47 -27.81
N LEU A 45 -44.74 -28.57 -28.91
CA LEU A 45 -46.21 -28.74 -28.91
C LEU A 45 -46.70 -29.98 -28.13
N GLY A 46 -45.80 -30.86 -27.67
CA GLY A 46 -46.15 -32.04 -26.89
C GLY A 46 -46.86 -31.72 -25.57
N GLY A 47 -46.59 -30.54 -24.97
CA GLY A 47 -47.16 -30.15 -23.68
C GLY A 47 -48.31 -29.14 -23.73
N TRP A 48 -48.52 -28.42 -24.84
CA TRP A 48 -49.46 -27.29 -24.91
C TRP A 48 -50.43 -27.37 -26.10
N SER A 49 -51.70 -27.02 -25.85
CA SER A 49 -52.75 -26.86 -26.86
C SER A 49 -52.88 -25.40 -27.21
N LEU A 50 -52.96 -25.17 -28.52
CA LEU A 50 -53.25 -23.87 -29.09
C LEU A 50 -54.75 -23.72 -29.29
N TYR A 51 -55.33 -22.65 -28.74
CA TYR A 51 -56.71 -22.26 -28.98
C TYR A 51 -56.74 -20.92 -29.70
N HIS A 52 -57.63 -20.78 -30.67
CA HIS A 52 -57.74 -19.59 -31.53
C HIS A 52 -56.44 -19.20 -32.24
N ALA A 53 -55.54 -20.17 -32.45
CA ALA A 53 -54.27 -19.99 -33.15
C ALA A 53 -53.88 -21.25 -33.92
N THR A 54 -53.13 -21.09 -35.00
CA THR A 54 -52.28 -22.11 -35.57
C THR A 54 -50.85 -21.91 -35.10
N GLY A 55 -50.06 -22.97 -35.03
CA GLY A 55 -48.69 -22.85 -34.57
C GLY A 55 -47.86 -24.09 -34.83
N GLY A 56 -46.55 -23.92 -34.78
CA GLY A 56 -45.56 -24.95 -35.07
C GLY A 56 -44.29 -24.70 -34.28
N VAL A 57 -43.57 -25.77 -33.96
CA VAL A 57 -42.26 -25.71 -33.31
C VAL A 57 -41.21 -25.70 -34.41
N SER A 58 -40.41 -24.64 -34.48
CA SER A 58 -39.24 -24.59 -35.35
C SER A 58 -38.12 -23.82 -34.65
N GLY A 59 -36.87 -24.27 -34.84
CA GLY A 59 -35.71 -23.63 -34.22
C GLY A 59 -35.72 -23.58 -32.68
N GLY A 60 -36.41 -24.51 -32.01
CA GLY A 60 -36.50 -24.56 -30.55
C GLY A 60 -37.52 -23.60 -29.92
N ALA A 61 -38.44 -23.05 -30.71
CA ALA A 61 -39.48 -22.16 -30.21
C ALA A 61 -40.87 -22.46 -30.78
N LEU A 62 -41.91 -22.25 -29.97
CA LEU A 62 -43.30 -22.37 -30.38
C LEU A 62 -43.76 -21.06 -31.02
N THR A 63 -44.00 -21.08 -32.32
CA THR A 63 -44.62 -19.94 -33.01
C THR A 63 -46.13 -20.10 -32.99
N LEU A 64 -46.83 -19.04 -32.61
CA LEU A 64 -48.26 -18.98 -32.43
C LEU A 64 -48.81 -17.84 -33.28
N THR A 65 -49.67 -18.18 -34.24
CA THR A 65 -50.30 -17.27 -35.21
C THR A 65 -51.82 -17.32 -35.03
N PRO A 66 -52.48 -16.21 -34.69
CA PRO A 66 -53.91 -16.21 -34.39
C PRO A 66 -54.81 -16.59 -35.59
N ASN A 67 -55.98 -17.16 -35.30
CA ASN A 67 -57.01 -17.54 -36.28
C ASN A 67 -58.27 -16.67 -36.11
N ASN A 68 -58.15 -15.35 -36.28
CA ASN A 68 -59.24 -14.37 -36.15
C ASN A 68 -59.81 -14.12 -34.73
N ALA A 69 -59.14 -14.58 -33.67
CA ALA A 69 -59.48 -14.27 -32.27
C ALA A 69 -58.22 -14.24 -31.39
N ASN A 70 -58.32 -13.73 -30.16
CA ASN A 70 -57.20 -13.67 -29.21
C ASN A 70 -56.68 -15.09 -28.93
N PRO A 71 -55.40 -15.38 -29.21
CA PRO A 71 -54.89 -16.72 -29.10
C PRO A 71 -54.66 -17.10 -27.63
N ARG A 72 -54.72 -18.39 -27.34
CA ARG A 72 -54.50 -18.92 -25.98
C ARG A 72 -53.64 -20.16 -26.03
N LEU A 73 -52.80 -20.30 -25.02
CA LEU A 73 -51.94 -21.45 -24.80
C LEU A 73 -52.38 -22.15 -23.51
N GLN A 74 -52.80 -23.41 -23.58
CA GLN A 74 -53.22 -24.18 -22.42
C GLN A 74 -52.47 -25.49 -22.33
N HIS A 75 -52.00 -25.87 -21.15
CA HIS A 75 -51.26 -27.11 -20.99
C HIS A 75 -52.16 -28.35 -21.21
N ASN A 76 -51.66 -29.36 -21.93
CA ASN A 76 -52.42 -30.53 -22.42
C ASN A 76 -52.68 -31.59 -21.37
N ALA A 77 -51.71 -31.84 -20.49
CA ALA A 77 -51.80 -32.84 -19.45
C ALA A 77 -52.22 -32.21 -18.11
N ALA A 78 -52.90 -33.00 -17.28
CA ALA A 78 -53.12 -32.62 -15.89
C ALA A 78 -51.75 -32.38 -15.23
N ILE A 79 -51.50 -31.14 -14.84
CA ILE A 79 -50.29 -30.77 -14.10
C ILE A 79 -50.39 -31.42 -12.71
N ASN A 80 -49.26 -31.77 -12.09
CA ASN A 80 -49.22 -32.19 -10.70
C ASN A 80 -48.14 -31.39 -9.97
N MET A 81 -48.42 -30.10 -9.82
CA MET A 81 -47.48 -29.13 -9.23
C MET A 81 -48.04 -28.64 -7.90
N ASP A 82 -47.21 -28.67 -6.86
CA ASP A 82 -47.56 -28.16 -5.54
C ASP A 82 -47.34 -26.65 -5.50
N GLY A 83 -48.43 -25.87 -5.52
CA GLY A 83 -48.39 -24.40 -5.57
C GLY A 83 -47.75 -23.78 -4.32
N ARG A 84 -47.69 -24.52 -3.20
CA ARG A 84 -46.97 -24.13 -1.98
C ARG A 84 -45.45 -24.14 -2.17
N LYS A 85 -44.95 -24.88 -3.16
CA LYS A 85 -43.52 -25.10 -3.44
C LYS A 85 -43.05 -24.44 -4.73
N VAL A 86 -43.89 -23.68 -5.40
CA VAL A 86 -43.56 -23.01 -6.67
C VAL A 86 -44.07 -21.58 -6.58
N ARG A 87 -43.16 -20.61 -6.72
CA ARG A 87 -43.48 -19.19 -6.55
C ARG A 87 -43.48 -18.42 -7.84
N TYR A 88 -42.52 -18.64 -8.73
CA TYR A 88 -42.37 -17.84 -9.95
C TYR A 88 -42.63 -18.65 -11.21
N MET A 89 -43.27 -18.03 -12.19
CA MET A 89 -43.32 -18.48 -13.58
C MET A 89 -42.49 -17.53 -14.45
N ILE A 90 -41.52 -18.07 -15.18
CA ILE A 90 -40.65 -17.35 -16.11
C ILE A 90 -41.03 -17.71 -17.53
N ILE A 91 -41.37 -16.72 -18.36
CA ILE A 91 -41.80 -16.89 -19.75
C ILE A 91 -40.79 -16.16 -20.65
N ASP A 92 -40.10 -16.89 -21.50
CA ASP A 92 -39.25 -16.33 -22.56
C ASP A 92 -40.04 -16.28 -23.86
N PHE A 93 -40.28 -15.07 -24.39
CA PHE A 93 -41.09 -14.91 -25.59
C PHE A 93 -40.66 -13.70 -26.45
N GLU A 94 -41.16 -13.62 -27.66
CA GLU A 94 -40.95 -12.53 -28.62
C GLU A 94 -42.26 -12.28 -29.39
N ARG A 95 -42.57 -11.02 -29.67
CA ARG A 95 -43.67 -10.64 -30.57
C ARG A 95 -43.13 -10.52 -32.00
N ILE A 96 -43.66 -11.31 -32.94
CA ILE A 96 -43.17 -11.36 -34.33
C ILE A 96 -43.80 -10.26 -35.20
N THR A 97 -45.11 -10.03 -35.07
CA THR A 97 -45.84 -9.01 -35.85
C THR A 97 -46.73 -8.13 -34.95
N ALA A 98 -47.01 -6.89 -35.37
CA ALA A 98 -47.95 -5.99 -34.69
C ALA A 98 -48.89 -5.28 -35.67
N ARG A 99 -50.13 -5.01 -35.24
CA ARG A 99 -51.08 -4.14 -35.94
C ARG A 99 -51.10 -2.69 -35.38
N THR A 100 -50.60 -2.48 -34.16
CA THR A 100 -50.55 -1.17 -33.48
C THR A 100 -49.23 -1.02 -32.72
N THR A 101 -48.67 0.19 -32.72
CA THR A 101 -47.58 0.58 -31.82
C THR A 101 -48.14 0.65 -30.39
N GLY A 102 -47.89 -0.39 -29.59
CA GLY A 102 -48.40 -0.46 -28.22
C GLY A 102 -48.10 -1.77 -27.50
N THR A 103 -48.02 -1.64 -26.18
CA THR A 103 -47.93 -2.65 -25.11
C THR A 103 -48.95 -3.78 -25.27
N TRP A 104 -48.62 -4.99 -24.84
CA TRP A 104 -49.49 -6.17 -24.94
C TRP A 104 -49.78 -6.71 -23.55
N LEU A 105 -51.02 -7.12 -23.30
CA LEU A 105 -51.45 -7.63 -22.00
C LEU A 105 -51.82 -9.11 -22.10
N GLY A 106 -50.99 -9.97 -21.54
CA GLY A 106 -51.33 -11.37 -21.31
C GLY A 106 -51.99 -11.59 -19.94
N ARG A 107 -52.82 -12.63 -19.83
CA ARG A 107 -53.36 -13.13 -18.56
C ARG A 107 -52.94 -14.57 -18.32
N ILE A 108 -52.70 -14.91 -17.05
CA ILE A 108 -52.41 -16.28 -16.63
C ILE A 108 -53.57 -16.77 -15.77
N LEU A 109 -54.06 -17.96 -16.07
CA LEU A 109 -55.09 -18.65 -15.31
C LEU A 109 -54.57 -20.01 -14.86
N PHE A 110 -55.01 -20.44 -13.69
CA PHE A 110 -54.74 -21.77 -13.17
C PHE A 110 -56.00 -22.39 -12.56
N SER A 111 -56.00 -23.71 -12.38
CA SER A 111 -57.04 -24.43 -11.65
C SER A 111 -56.49 -25.67 -10.96
N THR A 112 -57.10 -26.04 -9.83
CA THR A 112 -56.87 -27.30 -9.13
C THR A 112 -57.75 -28.43 -9.68
N ASP A 113 -58.68 -28.13 -10.58
CA ASP A 113 -59.49 -29.09 -11.35
C ASP A 113 -59.08 -29.04 -12.82
N ALA A 114 -58.94 -30.21 -13.46
CA ALA A 114 -58.49 -30.34 -14.85
C ALA A 114 -59.46 -29.72 -15.88
N LEU A 115 -60.73 -29.48 -15.51
CA LEU A 115 -61.78 -29.05 -16.46
C LEU A 115 -62.43 -27.69 -16.14
N ALA A 116 -62.05 -26.99 -15.06
CA ALA A 116 -62.68 -25.74 -14.63
C ALA A 116 -61.69 -24.56 -14.63
N LEU A 117 -61.43 -23.95 -15.79
CA LEU A 117 -60.61 -22.74 -15.95
C LEU A 117 -61.49 -21.46 -15.97
N SER A 118 -62.49 -21.39 -15.10
CA SER A 118 -63.44 -20.27 -15.04
C SER A 118 -63.28 -19.49 -13.73
N LEU A 119 -62.76 -18.26 -13.87
CA LEU A 119 -62.66 -17.16 -12.89
C LEU A 119 -61.45 -17.23 -11.91
N ALA A 120 -60.36 -16.59 -12.33
CA ALA A 120 -59.13 -16.39 -11.55
C ALA A 120 -58.44 -15.05 -11.90
N ARG A 121 -57.81 -14.40 -10.90
CA ARG A 121 -57.30 -13.00 -10.95
C ARG A 121 -56.06 -12.82 -11.85
N GLN A 122 -55.88 -11.60 -12.36
CA GLN A 122 -54.93 -11.18 -13.42
C GLN A 122 -53.51 -10.87 -12.89
N ALA A 123 -52.47 -11.44 -13.51
CA ALA A 123 -51.10 -10.93 -13.47
C ALA A 123 -50.66 -10.57 -14.89
N ARG A 124 -50.19 -9.34 -15.09
CA ARG A 124 -49.59 -8.91 -16.35
C ARG A 124 -48.18 -9.49 -16.42
N PHE A 125 -47.82 -10.11 -17.53
CA PHE A 125 -46.50 -10.69 -17.71
C PHE A 125 -45.67 -9.96 -18.77
N GLY A 126 -45.81 -8.63 -18.84
CA GLY A 126 -44.86 -7.75 -19.50
C GLY A 126 -45.19 -7.35 -20.94
N ASP A 127 -44.53 -6.27 -21.36
CA ASP A 127 -44.67 -5.63 -22.66
C ASP A 127 -43.47 -5.99 -23.56
N ALA A 128 -43.74 -6.60 -24.71
CA ALA A 128 -42.70 -7.00 -25.66
C ALA A 128 -42.76 -6.16 -26.95
N PRO A 129 -41.71 -5.36 -27.26
CA PRO A 129 -41.55 -4.75 -28.57
C PRO A 129 -41.47 -5.82 -29.68
N VAL A 130 -41.91 -5.46 -30.89
CA VAL A 130 -41.81 -6.36 -32.05
C VAL A 130 -40.35 -6.69 -32.33
N GLY A 131 -40.02 -7.97 -32.45
CA GLY A 131 -38.68 -8.46 -32.77
C GLY A 131 -37.69 -8.52 -31.60
N ILE A 132 -38.12 -8.21 -30.37
CA ILE A 132 -37.26 -8.29 -29.17
C ILE A 132 -37.66 -9.47 -28.31
N ARG A 133 -36.70 -10.35 -28.01
CA ARG A 133 -36.87 -11.43 -27.03
C ARG A 133 -36.95 -10.84 -25.63
N THR A 134 -38.07 -11.07 -24.98
CA THR A 134 -38.42 -10.54 -23.65
C THR A 134 -38.56 -11.71 -22.67
N ARG A 135 -38.10 -11.51 -21.44
CA ARG A 135 -38.29 -12.44 -20.32
C ARG A 135 -39.27 -11.84 -19.33
N ALA A 136 -40.36 -12.54 -19.08
CA ALA A 136 -41.34 -12.16 -18.07
C ALA A 136 -41.26 -13.05 -16.86
N VAL A 137 -41.27 -12.46 -15.67
CA VAL A 137 -41.27 -13.16 -14.39
C VAL A 137 -42.57 -12.82 -13.67
N VAL A 138 -43.35 -13.83 -13.30
CA VAL A 138 -44.64 -13.67 -12.64
C VAL A 138 -44.60 -14.34 -11.28
N ASP A 139 -44.88 -13.59 -10.21
CA ASP A 139 -45.11 -14.18 -8.89
C ASP A 139 -46.49 -14.85 -8.88
N MET A 140 -46.49 -16.16 -8.93
CA MET A 140 -47.68 -17.00 -8.98
C MET A 140 -48.42 -17.00 -7.64
N TRP A 141 -47.76 -16.70 -6.52
CA TRP A 141 -48.40 -16.68 -5.20
C TRP A 141 -49.47 -15.59 -5.05
N ASP A 142 -49.44 -14.58 -5.92
CA ASP A 142 -50.45 -13.52 -5.98
C ASP A 142 -51.74 -13.95 -6.71
N LEU A 143 -51.74 -15.10 -7.37
CA LEU A 143 -52.89 -15.60 -8.14
C LEU A 143 -53.89 -16.36 -7.27
N GLN A 144 -55.19 -16.19 -7.59
CA GLN A 144 -56.30 -16.93 -6.97
C GLN A 144 -57.28 -17.42 -8.03
N SER A 145 -57.81 -18.63 -7.88
CA SER A 145 -58.79 -19.26 -8.78
C SER A 145 -59.90 -19.95 -7.98
N GLY A 146 -61.17 -19.63 -8.26
CA GLY A 146 -62.31 -20.29 -7.61
C GLY A 146 -62.32 -20.29 -6.07
N GLY A 147 -61.67 -19.30 -5.43
CA GLY A 147 -61.56 -19.21 -3.96
C GLY A 147 -60.30 -19.84 -3.35
N THR A 148 -59.41 -20.45 -4.14
CA THR A 148 -58.13 -21.00 -3.67
C THR A 148 -56.95 -20.17 -4.20
N ALA A 149 -56.05 -19.72 -3.32
CA ALA A 149 -54.82 -19.06 -3.74
C ALA A 149 -53.77 -20.07 -4.19
N TRP A 150 -52.94 -19.70 -5.17
CA TRP A 150 -51.88 -20.57 -5.69
C TRP A 150 -50.99 -21.10 -4.57
N LYS A 151 -50.57 -20.21 -3.65
CA LYS A 151 -49.71 -20.53 -2.50
C LYS A 151 -50.33 -21.53 -1.52
N ASP A 152 -51.65 -21.71 -1.54
CA ASP A 152 -52.38 -22.60 -0.63
C ASP A 152 -52.77 -23.93 -1.30
N ALA A 153 -52.72 -23.97 -2.64
CA ALA A 153 -53.11 -25.12 -3.46
C ALA A 153 -52.04 -26.23 -3.43
N PRO A 154 -52.32 -27.42 -2.86
CA PRO A 154 -51.37 -28.53 -2.83
C PRO A 154 -51.20 -29.20 -4.20
N GLU A 155 -52.14 -29.00 -5.13
CA GLU A 155 -52.11 -29.57 -6.47
C GLU A 155 -52.71 -28.60 -7.50
N ILE A 156 -51.88 -28.09 -8.40
CA ILE A 156 -52.27 -27.35 -9.60
C ILE A 156 -52.43 -28.34 -10.74
N ARG A 157 -53.63 -28.40 -11.35
CA ARG A 157 -54.00 -29.38 -12.38
C ARG A 157 -54.07 -28.80 -13.79
N ALA A 158 -54.29 -27.50 -13.95
CA ALA A 158 -54.33 -26.84 -15.26
C ALA A 158 -53.76 -25.42 -15.20
N ILE A 159 -53.07 -25.01 -16.27
CA ILE A 159 -52.57 -23.64 -16.48
C ILE A 159 -52.89 -23.20 -17.90
N ARG A 160 -53.34 -21.96 -18.06
CA ARG A 160 -53.64 -21.31 -19.33
C ARG A 160 -53.06 -19.90 -19.39
N ILE A 161 -52.48 -19.55 -20.52
CA ILE A 161 -51.97 -18.23 -20.85
C ILE A 161 -52.86 -17.67 -21.96
N ASP A 162 -53.60 -16.60 -21.64
CA ASP A 162 -54.44 -15.88 -22.58
C ASP A 162 -53.68 -14.66 -23.11
N ILE A 163 -53.64 -14.51 -24.43
CA ILE A 163 -52.95 -13.40 -25.11
C ILE A 163 -54.01 -12.38 -25.52
N GLU A 164 -54.31 -11.43 -24.65
CA GLU A 164 -55.35 -10.41 -24.90
C GLU A 164 -54.79 -9.21 -25.68
N GLU A 165 -55.64 -8.50 -26.43
CA GLU A 165 -55.27 -7.30 -27.21
C GLU A 165 -54.22 -7.49 -28.34
N GLY A 166 -53.78 -8.71 -28.64
CA GLY A 166 -52.92 -9.01 -29.79
C GLY A 166 -53.62 -8.82 -31.16
N GLY A 167 -54.94 -8.96 -31.21
CA GLY A 167 -55.69 -8.95 -32.47
C GLY A 167 -55.37 -10.17 -33.35
N PRO A 168 -56.11 -10.35 -34.46
CA PRO A 168 -56.02 -11.53 -35.31
C PRO A 168 -54.71 -11.64 -36.11
N ASP A 169 -53.87 -10.59 -36.11
CA ASP A 169 -52.68 -10.45 -36.97
C ASP A 169 -51.34 -10.41 -36.18
N SER A 170 -51.33 -10.54 -34.84
CA SER A 170 -50.09 -10.55 -34.04
C SER A 170 -49.62 -11.97 -33.73
N SER A 171 -48.53 -12.40 -34.37
CA SER A 171 -47.87 -13.67 -34.07
C SER A 171 -46.87 -13.53 -32.92
N PHE A 172 -46.74 -14.59 -32.13
CA PHE A 172 -45.83 -14.66 -30.98
C PHE A 172 -44.94 -15.89 -31.09
N ARG A 173 -43.73 -15.80 -30.52
CA ARG A 173 -42.80 -16.92 -30.41
C ARG A 173 -42.46 -17.13 -28.94
N PHE A 174 -42.68 -18.34 -28.44
CA PHE A 174 -42.33 -18.73 -27.07
C PHE A 174 -41.10 -19.64 -27.09
N TYR A 175 -40.08 -19.25 -26.35
CA TYR A 175 -38.80 -19.95 -26.26
C TYR A 175 -38.72 -20.85 -25.02
N GLY A 176 -39.52 -20.58 -23.98
CA GLY A 176 -39.59 -21.42 -22.79
C GLY A 176 -40.57 -20.89 -21.75
N ILE A 177 -41.20 -21.80 -21.01
CA ILE A 177 -42.02 -21.49 -19.84
C ILE A 177 -41.49 -22.34 -18.68
N HIS A 178 -40.96 -21.67 -17.65
CA HIS A 178 -40.30 -22.30 -16.51
C HIS A 178 -41.02 -21.95 -15.23
N PHE A 179 -41.16 -22.89 -14.32
CA PHE A 179 -41.61 -22.60 -12.96
C PHE A 179 -40.50 -22.89 -11.97
N THR A 180 -40.34 -22.00 -11.00
CA THR A 180 -39.28 -22.06 -9.99
C THR A 180 -39.80 -21.59 -8.63
N ASP A 181 -39.18 -22.04 -7.56
CA ASP A 181 -39.43 -21.58 -6.20
C ASP A 181 -38.63 -20.31 -5.85
N ALA A 182 -37.56 -20.02 -6.61
CA ALA A 182 -36.65 -18.90 -6.38
C ALA A 182 -36.24 -18.21 -7.69
N LEU A 183 -35.90 -16.91 -7.59
CA LEU A 183 -35.27 -16.14 -8.66
C LEU A 183 -33.77 -16.46 -8.75
N PRO A 184 -33.07 -16.05 -9.82
CA PRO A 184 -31.61 -16.18 -9.91
C PRO A 184 -30.94 -15.63 -8.64
N THR A 185 -30.09 -16.45 -8.01
CA THR A 185 -29.40 -16.09 -6.76
C THR A 185 -28.06 -15.43 -7.07
N TYR A 186 -27.58 -14.60 -6.14
CA TYR A 186 -26.24 -14.01 -6.15
C TYR A 186 -25.34 -14.81 -5.19
N PRO A 187 -24.75 -15.94 -5.62
CA PRO A 187 -24.05 -16.86 -4.73
C PRO A 187 -22.88 -16.22 -3.98
N ALA A 188 -22.15 -15.30 -4.61
CA ALA A 188 -21.07 -14.59 -3.95
C ALA A 188 -21.55 -13.76 -2.74
N VAL A 189 -22.78 -13.22 -2.80
CA VAL A 189 -23.36 -12.47 -1.67
C VAL A 189 -23.67 -13.41 -0.49
N GLU A 190 -24.12 -14.63 -0.75
CA GLU A 190 -24.33 -15.64 0.30
C GLU A 190 -23.00 -16.11 0.92
N GLU A 191 -21.95 -16.25 0.12
CA GLU A 191 -20.60 -16.55 0.61
C GLU A 191 -20.03 -15.39 1.45
N LEU A 192 -20.28 -14.13 1.06
CA LEU A 192 -19.90 -12.96 1.86
C LEU A 192 -20.62 -12.93 3.22
N ARG A 193 -21.90 -13.33 3.26
CA ARG A 193 -22.64 -13.45 4.53
C ARG A 193 -22.05 -14.53 5.43
N THR A 194 -21.71 -15.68 4.85
CA THR A 194 -21.04 -16.78 5.56
C THR A 194 -19.68 -16.32 6.11
N LEU A 195 -18.90 -15.63 5.27
CA LEU A 195 -17.61 -15.07 5.68
C LEU A 195 -17.75 -14.02 6.79
N ALA A 196 -18.78 -13.16 6.76
CA ALA A 196 -19.05 -12.22 7.84
C ALA A 196 -19.33 -12.93 9.17
N ALA A 197 -20.08 -14.03 9.15
CA ALA A 197 -20.34 -14.85 10.33
C ALA A 197 -19.06 -15.54 10.86
N ASP A 198 -18.23 -16.08 9.96
CA ASP A 198 -16.96 -16.71 10.34
C ASP A 198 -15.98 -15.69 10.95
N VAL A 199 -15.87 -14.50 10.36
CA VAL A 199 -15.06 -13.40 10.91
C VAL A 199 -15.60 -12.94 12.26
N ARG A 200 -16.94 -12.84 12.41
CA ARG A 200 -17.58 -12.52 13.69
C ARG A 200 -17.24 -13.53 14.78
N ALA A 201 -17.18 -14.82 14.45
CA ALA A 201 -16.83 -15.86 15.40
C ALA A 201 -15.38 -15.74 15.91
N ILE A 202 -14.48 -15.15 15.11
CA ILE A 202 -13.06 -14.94 15.47
C ILE A 202 -12.87 -13.64 16.26
N LEU A 203 -13.41 -12.52 15.75
CA LEU A 203 -13.17 -11.18 16.32
C LEU A 203 -14.12 -10.83 17.47
N GLY A 204 -15.24 -11.54 17.60
CA GLY A 204 -16.25 -11.28 18.62
C GLY A 204 -17.13 -10.05 18.30
N PRO A 205 -17.97 -9.63 19.26
CA PRO A 205 -18.99 -8.60 19.02
C PRO A 205 -18.47 -7.15 19.07
N ALA A 206 -17.24 -6.93 19.54
CA ALA A 206 -16.69 -5.57 19.72
C ALA A 206 -16.23 -4.94 18.38
N THR A 207 -15.58 -5.71 17.52
CA THR A 207 -15.10 -5.23 16.21
C THR A 207 -16.25 -5.10 15.22
N LYS A 208 -16.36 -3.96 14.56
CA LYS A 208 -17.35 -3.74 13.49
C LYS A 208 -16.97 -4.50 12.22
N ILE A 209 -17.93 -5.12 11.55
CA ILE A 209 -17.67 -5.91 10.33
C ILE A 209 -18.51 -5.36 9.19
N SER A 210 -17.92 -5.21 8.00
CA SER A 210 -18.67 -4.89 6.79
C SER A 210 -17.93 -5.35 5.53
N TYR A 211 -18.49 -5.01 4.38
CA TYR A 211 -17.95 -5.12 3.04
C TYR A 211 -17.84 -3.72 2.44
N ALA A 212 -16.76 -3.43 1.73
CA ALA A 212 -16.56 -2.16 1.03
C ALA A 212 -17.07 -2.30 -0.42
N ALA A 213 -18.31 -1.89 -0.65
CA ALA A 213 -18.90 -1.96 -1.98
C ALA A 213 -18.39 -0.81 -2.84
N ASP A 214 -18.13 -1.08 -4.12
CA ASP A 214 -17.87 -0.02 -5.10
C ASP A 214 -19.09 0.93 -5.17
N TRP A 215 -18.85 2.23 -5.34
CA TRP A 215 -19.91 3.26 -5.44
C TRP A 215 -20.94 2.98 -6.55
N SER A 216 -20.58 2.20 -7.59
CA SER A 216 -21.49 1.79 -8.66
C SER A 216 -22.16 0.43 -8.42
N GLU A 217 -21.92 -0.20 -7.28
CA GLU A 217 -22.44 -1.52 -6.92
C GLU A 217 -23.40 -1.47 -5.71
N TYR A 218 -23.08 -0.67 -4.69
CA TYR A 218 -23.76 -0.73 -3.37
C TYR A 218 -25.29 -0.63 -3.44
N PHE A 219 -25.80 0.17 -4.38
CA PHE A 219 -27.21 0.54 -4.49
C PHE A 219 -28.07 -0.49 -5.24
N GLY A 220 -27.47 -1.37 -6.04
CA GLY A 220 -28.19 -2.33 -6.86
C GLY A 220 -27.43 -2.78 -8.11
N HIS A 221 -27.87 -3.88 -8.69
CA HIS A 221 -27.37 -4.42 -9.95
C HIS A 221 -28.42 -4.21 -11.05
N HIS A 222 -28.04 -3.40 -12.05
CA HIS A 222 -28.87 -3.00 -13.19
C HIS A 222 -28.21 -3.46 -14.50
N PRO A 223 -28.41 -4.72 -14.93
CA PRO A 223 -27.75 -5.24 -16.12
C PRO A 223 -28.18 -4.48 -17.38
N GLN A 224 -27.20 -4.11 -18.20
CA GLN A 224 -27.39 -3.42 -19.48
C GLN A 224 -27.72 -4.40 -20.63
N ASP A 225 -28.35 -5.54 -20.33
CA ASP A 225 -28.69 -6.61 -21.27
C ASP A 225 -30.09 -6.44 -21.91
N GLY A 226 -30.75 -5.31 -21.62
CA GLY A 226 -32.10 -5.00 -22.11
C GLY A 226 -33.23 -5.66 -21.31
N SER A 227 -32.92 -6.40 -20.24
CA SER A 227 -33.94 -6.99 -19.36
C SER A 227 -34.77 -5.95 -18.62
N GLY A 228 -34.20 -4.77 -18.34
CA GLY A 228 -34.79 -3.79 -17.43
C GLY A 228 -34.76 -4.23 -15.96
N ASP A 229 -34.00 -5.28 -15.63
CA ASP A 229 -33.88 -5.81 -14.28
C ASP A 229 -33.31 -4.74 -13.32
N VAL A 230 -33.91 -4.63 -12.14
CA VAL A 230 -33.33 -3.91 -11.00
C VAL A 230 -33.28 -4.83 -9.79
N PHE A 231 -32.09 -5.17 -9.33
CA PHE A 231 -31.92 -6.03 -8.17
C PHE A 231 -31.10 -5.35 -7.07
N PHE A 232 -31.66 -5.20 -5.88
CA PHE A 232 -30.94 -4.84 -4.67
C PHE A 232 -30.17 -6.06 -4.13
N HIS A 233 -29.24 -6.54 -4.95
CA HIS A 233 -28.56 -7.82 -4.77
C HIS A 233 -27.72 -7.94 -3.48
N LEU A 234 -27.25 -6.81 -2.94
CA LEU A 234 -26.49 -6.75 -1.69
C LEU A 234 -27.36 -6.61 -0.44
N ASP A 235 -28.68 -6.37 -0.56
CA ASP A 235 -29.58 -6.26 0.59
C ASP A 235 -29.52 -7.46 1.55
N PRO A 236 -29.37 -8.73 1.09
CA PRO A 236 -29.15 -9.85 2.00
C PRO A 236 -27.92 -9.67 2.90
N LEU A 237 -26.82 -9.13 2.36
CA LEU A 237 -25.61 -8.83 3.12
C LEU A 237 -25.80 -7.60 4.02
N TRP A 238 -26.36 -6.52 3.48
CA TRP A 238 -26.65 -5.29 4.22
C TRP A 238 -27.66 -5.49 5.34
N SER A 239 -28.53 -6.50 5.26
CA SER A 239 -29.49 -6.84 6.30
C SER A 239 -28.97 -7.89 7.28
N ASP A 240 -27.81 -8.51 7.00
CA ASP A 240 -27.25 -9.57 7.85
C ASP A 240 -26.82 -9.02 9.21
N GLY A 241 -27.14 -9.73 10.29
CA GLY A 241 -26.82 -9.30 11.66
C GLY A 241 -25.32 -9.25 11.97
N ASN A 242 -24.48 -9.89 11.15
CA ASN A 242 -23.03 -9.85 11.31
C ASN A 242 -22.38 -8.61 10.69
N VAL A 243 -23.09 -7.92 9.80
CA VAL A 243 -22.64 -6.68 9.14
C VAL A 243 -23.13 -5.48 9.94
N ASP A 244 -22.26 -4.56 10.33
CA ASP A 244 -22.60 -3.45 11.22
C ASP A 244 -22.98 -2.15 10.50
N PHE A 245 -22.44 -1.93 9.31
CA PHE A 245 -22.61 -0.70 8.52
C PHE A 245 -22.61 -1.01 7.02
N VAL A 246 -23.07 -0.08 6.19
CA VAL A 246 -22.96 -0.15 4.72
C VAL A 246 -21.64 0.53 4.34
N GLY A 247 -20.64 -0.25 3.92
CA GLY A 247 -19.35 0.27 3.46
C GLY A 247 -19.41 0.64 1.97
N ILE A 248 -18.98 1.85 1.63
CA ILE A 248 -18.95 2.35 0.25
C ILE A 248 -17.57 2.93 -0.06
N ASP A 249 -16.94 2.45 -1.12
CA ASP A 249 -15.77 3.08 -1.74
C ASP A 249 -16.27 4.21 -2.65
N ASN A 250 -16.35 5.42 -2.09
CA ASN A 250 -17.04 6.56 -2.67
C ASN A 250 -16.15 7.34 -3.64
N TYR A 251 -16.27 7.00 -4.92
CA TYR A 251 -15.63 7.71 -6.03
C TYR A 251 -16.62 8.40 -6.98
N MET A 252 -17.76 8.85 -6.44
CA MET A 252 -18.81 9.49 -7.23
C MET A 252 -18.36 10.87 -7.78
N PRO A 253 -18.62 11.19 -9.07
CA PRO A 253 -18.23 12.47 -9.67
C PRO A 253 -18.83 13.68 -8.96
N LEU A 254 -18.01 14.72 -8.75
CA LEU A 254 -18.43 16.01 -8.16
C LEU A 254 -18.37 17.18 -9.14
N SER A 255 -18.11 16.92 -10.42
CA SER A 255 -18.00 17.94 -11.45
C SER A 255 -18.12 17.37 -12.86
N ASP A 256 -18.37 18.24 -13.84
CA ASP A 256 -18.35 17.94 -15.29
C ASP A 256 -17.62 19.09 -16.04
N TRP A 257 -16.47 19.50 -15.49
CA TRP A 257 -15.73 20.68 -15.96
C TRP A 257 -14.91 20.40 -17.21
N ARG A 258 -14.69 21.40 -18.08
CA ARG A 258 -14.03 21.24 -19.39
C ARG A 258 -13.00 22.34 -19.63
N ASP A 259 -12.36 22.33 -20.80
CA ASP A 259 -11.55 23.47 -21.24
C ASP A 259 -12.48 24.61 -21.67
N GLY A 260 -12.03 25.85 -21.46
CA GLY A 260 -12.78 27.06 -21.82
C GLY A 260 -13.91 27.40 -20.85
N TRP A 261 -14.77 28.34 -21.26
CA TRP A 261 -15.78 28.96 -20.40
C TRP A 261 -17.21 28.87 -20.95
N ASP A 262 -17.37 28.22 -22.10
CA ASP A 262 -18.65 28.12 -22.82
C ASP A 262 -19.43 26.85 -22.44
N HIS A 263 -18.83 25.95 -21.64
CA HIS A 263 -19.50 24.75 -21.14
C HIS A 263 -20.48 25.07 -20.02
N LEU A 264 -21.49 24.22 -19.83
CA LEU A 264 -22.65 24.48 -18.96
C LEU A 264 -22.25 24.86 -17.53
N ASP A 265 -21.23 24.21 -16.96
CA ASP A 265 -20.81 24.44 -15.57
C ASP A 265 -20.05 25.77 -15.41
N ALA A 266 -19.17 26.14 -16.36
CA ALA A 266 -18.49 27.44 -16.35
C ALA A 266 -19.44 28.60 -16.63
N LEU A 267 -20.61 28.33 -17.22
CA LEU A 267 -21.67 29.32 -17.35
C LEU A 267 -22.30 29.68 -16.00
N ALA A 268 -22.45 28.70 -15.10
CA ALA A 268 -23.10 28.83 -13.79
C ALA A 268 -22.13 29.11 -12.63
N TRP A 269 -20.89 28.63 -12.72
CA TRP A 269 -19.91 28.66 -11.64
C TRP A 269 -18.59 29.28 -12.10
N PRO A 270 -17.84 29.95 -11.21
CA PRO A 270 -16.62 30.66 -11.57
C PRO A 270 -15.38 29.74 -11.66
N SER A 271 -15.39 28.57 -11.02
CA SER A 271 -14.25 27.66 -10.98
C SER A 271 -14.67 26.24 -10.62
N ILE A 272 -13.92 25.25 -11.09
CA ILE A 272 -14.03 23.85 -10.65
C ILE A 272 -13.68 23.67 -9.17
N HIS A 273 -12.80 24.53 -8.63
CA HIS A 273 -12.40 24.49 -7.22
C HIS A 273 -13.43 25.17 -6.29
N ASP A 274 -14.50 25.75 -6.84
CA ASP A 274 -15.55 26.37 -6.04
C ASP A 274 -16.22 25.32 -5.16
N ARG A 275 -16.20 25.56 -3.84
CA ARG A 275 -16.73 24.61 -2.86
C ARG A 275 -18.23 24.39 -3.02
N ALA A 276 -19.00 25.44 -3.31
CA ALA A 276 -20.45 25.33 -3.46
C ALA A 276 -20.81 24.60 -4.77
N TYR A 277 -20.02 24.77 -5.82
CA TYR A 277 -20.13 23.95 -7.03
C TYR A 277 -19.94 22.46 -6.70
N LEU A 278 -18.83 22.09 -6.08
CA LEU A 278 -18.55 20.69 -5.72
C LEU A 278 -19.61 20.11 -4.77
N GLN A 279 -20.05 20.89 -3.78
CA GLN A 279 -21.09 20.46 -2.84
C GLN A 279 -22.46 20.28 -3.49
N SER A 280 -22.83 21.15 -4.45
CA SER A 280 -24.09 21.00 -5.18
C SER A 280 -24.12 19.73 -6.05
N ASN A 281 -22.95 19.18 -6.38
CA ASN A 281 -22.81 17.92 -7.07
C ASN A 281 -22.73 16.69 -6.14
N ILE A 282 -22.75 16.80 -4.80
CA ILE A 282 -22.70 15.58 -3.94
C ILE A 282 -24.02 14.81 -4.02
N ALA A 283 -25.13 15.51 -3.82
CA ALA A 283 -26.50 14.99 -4.00
C ALA A 283 -27.18 15.66 -5.22
N GLY A 284 -26.44 15.77 -6.33
CA GLY A 284 -26.85 16.45 -7.56
C GLY A 284 -25.94 16.06 -8.74
N GLY A 285 -26.15 16.64 -9.93
CA GLY A 285 -25.27 16.41 -11.08
C GLY A 285 -25.32 15.00 -11.69
N GLU A 286 -24.21 14.55 -12.27
CA GLU A 286 -24.08 13.21 -12.88
C GLU A 286 -24.34 12.12 -11.84
N GLY A 287 -25.24 11.18 -12.15
CA GLY A 287 -25.61 10.08 -11.26
C GLY A 287 -26.73 10.38 -10.27
N PHE A 288 -27.23 11.62 -10.25
CA PHE A 288 -28.38 12.02 -9.45
C PHE A 288 -29.45 12.68 -10.32
N GLU A 289 -29.13 13.80 -10.94
CA GLU A 289 -30.08 14.55 -11.78
C GLU A 289 -30.09 14.01 -13.21
N TRP A 290 -28.92 13.66 -13.72
CA TRP A 290 -28.72 13.26 -15.11
C TRP A 290 -27.58 12.25 -15.27
N PHE A 291 -27.48 11.64 -16.44
CA PHE A 291 -26.39 10.77 -16.88
C PHE A 291 -26.09 10.99 -18.36
N TYR A 292 -24.97 10.46 -18.85
CA TYR A 292 -24.64 10.43 -20.28
C TYR A 292 -25.03 9.08 -20.90
N ALA A 293 -25.88 9.10 -21.93
CA ALA A 293 -26.33 7.88 -22.62
C ALA A 293 -25.26 7.29 -23.56
N SER A 294 -24.29 8.10 -23.97
CA SER A 294 -23.17 7.69 -24.81
C SER A 294 -21.95 8.59 -24.60
N GLU A 295 -20.79 8.15 -25.09
CA GLU A 295 -19.59 9.00 -25.09
C GLU A 295 -19.74 10.24 -25.97
N ALA A 296 -20.50 10.15 -27.07
CA ALA A 296 -20.81 11.30 -27.91
C ALA A 296 -21.63 12.35 -27.14
N ASP A 297 -22.58 11.90 -26.32
CA ASP A 297 -23.34 12.79 -25.43
C ASP A 297 -22.45 13.40 -24.35
N ARG A 298 -21.51 12.63 -23.79
CA ARG A 298 -20.50 13.16 -22.86
C ARG A 298 -19.69 14.26 -23.53
N ILE A 299 -19.17 14.06 -24.74
CA ILE A 299 -18.39 15.08 -25.47
C ILE A 299 -19.23 16.33 -25.77
N ALA A 300 -20.48 16.15 -26.22
CA ALA A 300 -21.40 17.25 -26.54
C ALA A 300 -22.02 17.92 -25.30
N GLN A 301 -21.80 17.37 -24.10
CA GLN A 301 -22.45 17.78 -22.85
C GLN A 301 -23.99 17.63 -22.87
N THR A 302 -24.50 16.63 -23.59
CA THR A 302 -25.93 16.28 -23.66
C THR A 302 -26.36 15.46 -22.44
N ARG A 303 -26.87 16.14 -21.42
CA ARG A 303 -27.28 15.53 -20.14
C ARG A 303 -28.68 14.91 -20.24
N THR A 304 -28.80 13.60 -20.00
CA THR A 304 -30.09 12.88 -19.99
C THR A 304 -30.63 12.77 -18.57
N PRO A 305 -31.85 13.25 -18.25
CA PRO A 305 -32.39 13.19 -16.89
C PRO A 305 -32.53 11.76 -16.36
N VAL A 306 -32.20 11.53 -15.09
CA VAL A 306 -32.47 10.26 -14.40
C VAL A 306 -33.93 10.25 -13.92
N THR A 307 -34.73 9.36 -14.49
CA THR A 307 -36.16 9.21 -14.19
C THR A 307 -36.56 7.73 -14.08
N ASP A 308 -37.60 7.47 -13.27
CA ASP A 308 -38.27 6.16 -13.15
C ASP A 308 -39.60 6.12 -13.93
N GLY A 309 -39.82 7.11 -14.80
CA GLY A 309 -41.06 7.23 -15.57
C GLY A 309 -42.30 7.24 -14.69
N VAL A 310 -43.22 6.30 -14.94
CA VAL A 310 -44.54 6.22 -14.29
C VAL A 310 -44.45 5.76 -12.82
N ALA A 311 -43.41 5.01 -12.44
CA ALA A 311 -43.28 4.49 -11.08
C ALA A 311 -42.79 5.55 -10.07
N GLY A 312 -42.17 6.63 -10.54
CA GLY A 312 -41.89 7.82 -9.73
C GLY A 312 -40.86 7.64 -8.62
N LYS A 313 -40.01 6.61 -8.67
CA LYS A 313 -38.92 6.36 -7.69
C LYS A 313 -37.54 6.49 -8.34
N PRO A 314 -37.12 7.69 -8.78
CA PRO A 314 -35.86 7.87 -9.48
C PRO A 314 -34.63 7.52 -8.63
N TRP A 315 -34.74 7.57 -7.29
CA TRP A 315 -33.68 7.19 -6.36
C TRP A 315 -33.14 5.76 -6.60
N VAL A 316 -33.97 4.86 -7.15
CA VAL A 316 -33.56 3.49 -7.49
C VAL A 316 -32.43 3.48 -8.53
N PHE A 317 -32.36 4.48 -9.41
CA PHE A 317 -31.34 4.60 -10.46
C PHE A 317 -30.25 5.62 -10.15
N ARG A 318 -30.32 6.31 -9.00
CA ARG A 318 -29.38 7.37 -8.61
C ARG A 318 -28.36 6.81 -7.63
N TYR A 319 -27.19 6.41 -8.12
CA TYR A 319 -26.12 5.91 -7.25
C TYR A 319 -25.60 6.97 -6.27
N LYS A 320 -25.91 8.26 -6.44
CA LYS A 320 -25.60 9.34 -5.47
C LYS A 320 -26.70 9.62 -4.47
N ASP A 321 -27.90 9.06 -4.66
CA ASP A 321 -29.05 9.31 -3.78
C ASP A 321 -28.99 8.42 -2.54
N LEU A 322 -27.94 8.61 -1.73
CA LEU A 322 -27.70 7.86 -0.50
C LEU A 322 -28.89 7.98 0.46
N HIS A 323 -29.47 9.18 0.57
CA HIS A 323 -30.65 9.41 1.41
C HIS A 323 -31.89 8.70 0.88
N GLY A 324 -32.17 8.80 -0.42
CA GLY A 324 -33.29 8.10 -1.05
C GLY A 324 -33.18 6.59 -0.90
N TRP A 325 -32.00 6.02 -1.17
CA TRP A 325 -31.73 4.59 -0.98
C TRP A 325 -31.90 4.17 0.49
N TRP A 326 -31.21 4.86 1.41
CA TRP A 326 -31.17 4.50 2.83
C TRP A 326 -32.53 4.61 3.55
N SER A 327 -33.37 5.57 3.15
CA SER A 327 -34.63 5.89 3.82
C SER A 327 -35.87 5.14 3.29
N ASN A 328 -35.76 4.41 2.17
CA ASN A 328 -36.90 3.77 1.52
C ASN A 328 -36.86 2.24 1.59
N PRO A 329 -38.04 1.58 1.58
CA PRO A 329 -38.11 0.14 1.36
C PRO A 329 -37.66 -0.21 -0.06
N HIS A 330 -36.83 -1.26 -0.19
CA HIS A 330 -36.31 -1.72 -1.46
C HIS A 330 -37.19 -2.78 -2.09
N PHE A 331 -37.43 -2.69 -3.39
CA PHE A 331 -38.24 -3.65 -4.15
C PHE A 331 -37.52 -4.02 -5.44
N ASN A 332 -37.19 -5.30 -5.60
CA ASN A 332 -36.61 -5.80 -6.85
C ASN A 332 -37.60 -5.61 -8.02
N ARG A 333 -37.08 -5.36 -9.21
CA ARG A 333 -37.84 -5.16 -10.44
C ARG A 333 -37.41 -6.12 -11.57
N PRO A 334 -37.70 -7.43 -11.46
CA PRO A 334 -37.41 -8.35 -12.57
C PRO A 334 -38.21 -7.93 -13.81
N GLY A 335 -37.55 -7.82 -14.97
CA GLY A 335 -38.18 -7.34 -16.20
C GLY A 335 -38.66 -5.88 -16.13
N GLY A 336 -38.13 -5.08 -15.21
CA GLY A 336 -38.56 -3.69 -14.97
C GLY A 336 -39.85 -3.55 -14.15
N VAL A 337 -40.44 -4.63 -13.67
CA VAL A 337 -41.70 -4.60 -12.91
C VAL A 337 -41.45 -4.79 -11.42
N GLU A 338 -41.84 -3.80 -10.61
CA GLU A 338 -41.67 -3.84 -9.15
C GLU A 338 -42.38 -5.04 -8.50
N SER A 339 -41.64 -5.75 -7.66
CA SER A 339 -42.12 -6.92 -6.93
C SER A 339 -43.15 -6.51 -5.86
N GLY A 340 -44.13 -7.38 -5.57
CA GLY A 340 -45.17 -7.11 -4.56
C GLY A 340 -44.67 -7.10 -3.11
N SER A 341 -43.45 -7.59 -2.84
CA SER A 341 -42.83 -7.63 -1.52
C SER A 341 -41.46 -6.94 -1.53
N PRO A 342 -41.10 -6.20 -0.46
CA PRO A 342 -39.77 -5.61 -0.35
C PRO A 342 -38.70 -6.69 -0.11
N THR A 343 -37.44 -6.31 -0.25
CA THR A 343 -36.28 -7.11 0.16
C THR A 343 -36.15 -7.17 1.69
N ALA A 344 -35.07 -7.79 2.19
CA ALA A 344 -34.77 -7.82 3.62
C ALA A 344 -34.32 -6.47 4.20
N TRP A 345 -34.03 -5.47 3.35
CA TRP A 345 -33.58 -4.16 3.81
C TRP A 345 -34.65 -3.47 4.66
N ILE A 346 -34.24 -3.04 5.84
CA ILE A 346 -35.06 -2.22 6.72
C ILE A 346 -34.56 -0.77 6.58
N PRO A 347 -35.43 0.18 6.20
CA PRO A 347 -35.05 1.58 6.08
C PRO A 347 -34.34 2.09 7.33
N GLN A 348 -33.25 2.84 7.13
CA GLN A 348 -32.46 3.47 8.18
C GLN A 348 -31.78 2.51 9.18
N SER A 349 -31.74 1.21 8.88
CA SER A 349 -31.30 0.19 9.85
C SER A 349 -29.81 0.22 10.17
N LYS A 350 -28.97 0.72 9.26
CA LYS A 350 -27.51 0.79 9.42
C LYS A 350 -26.94 2.12 8.95
N PRO A 351 -25.83 2.61 9.54
CA PRO A 351 -25.11 3.78 9.03
C PRO A 351 -24.33 3.43 7.75
N ILE A 352 -24.00 4.46 6.98
CA ILE A 352 -23.13 4.41 5.81
C ILE A 352 -21.75 4.91 6.23
N TRP A 353 -20.72 4.13 5.92
CA TRP A 353 -19.32 4.52 6.09
C TRP A 353 -18.68 4.61 4.72
N PHE A 354 -18.00 5.71 4.41
CA PHE A 354 -17.14 5.74 3.24
C PHE A 354 -15.83 5.04 3.61
N THR A 355 -15.70 3.79 3.17
CA THR A 355 -14.51 2.97 3.40
C THR A 355 -13.31 3.51 2.63
N GLU A 356 -13.58 4.16 1.51
CA GLU A 356 -12.65 5.03 0.78
C GLU A 356 -13.41 6.26 0.26
N LEU A 357 -12.75 7.43 0.23
CA LEU A 357 -13.22 8.60 -0.50
C LEU A 357 -12.04 9.47 -0.93
N GLY A 358 -12.08 9.99 -2.15
CA GLY A 358 -11.01 10.85 -2.66
C GLY A 358 -11.07 11.03 -4.16
N CYS A 359 -10.22 11.91 -4.67
CA CYS A 359 -9.99 12.04 -6.11
C CYS A 359 -8.48 12.14 -6.39
N PRO A 360 -8.04 11.84 -7.63
CA PRO A 360 -6.64 11.99 -8.01
C PRO A 360 -6.22 13.47 -7.98
N ALA A 361 -4.95 13.73 -7.65
CA ALA A 361 -4.36 15.09 -7.62
C ALA A 361 -3.94 15.56 -9.02
N VAL A 362 -4.91 15.58 -9.92
CA VAL A 362 -4.77 15.94 -11.33
C VAL A 362 -5.86 16.94 -11.69
N ASP A 363 -5.61 17.83 -12.65
CA ASP A 363 -6.59 18.80 -13.11
C ASP A 363 -7.89 18.07 -13.52
N ARG A 364 -9.02 18.57 -13.03
CA ARG A 364 -10.34 17.91 -13.18
C ARG A 364 -10.45 16.53 -12.51
N GLY A 365 -9.66 16.27 -11.48
CA GLY A 365 -9.75 15.08 -10.62
C GLY A 365 -11.17 14.75 -10.17
N THR A 366 -11.99 15.76 -9.91
CA THR A 366 -13.37 15.63 -9.46
C THR A 366 -14.36 15.16 -10.54
N ASN A 367 -14.00 15.22 -11.83
CA ASN A 367 -14.86 14.78 -12.93
C ASN A 367 -15.02 13.25 -12.95
N GLN A 368 -13.99 12.53 -12.52
CA GLN A 368 -13.97 11.07 -12.52
C GLN A 368 -13.08 10.57 -11.37
N PRO A 369 -13.54 10.65 -10.11
CA PRO A 369 -12.69 10.38 -8.94
C PRO A 369 -12.17 8.95 -8.85
N ASN A 370 -12.78 8.00 -9.58
CA ASN A 370 -12.44 6.57 -9.52
C ASN A 370 -11.24 6.16 -10.38
N VAL A 371 -10.69 7.03 -11.23
CA VAL A 371 -9.58 6.65 -12.12
C VAL A 371 -8.23 6.80 -11.43
N PHE A 372 -7.37 5.81 -11.64
CA PHE A 372 -6.01 5.79 -11.14
C PHE A 372 -5.02 5.98 -12.30
N TYR A 373 -3.97 6.75 -12.03
CA TYR A 373 -2.84 6.89 -12.92
C TYR A 373 -1.74 5.91 -12.52
N ASP A 374 -1.51 4.89 -13.34
CA ASP A 374 -0.38 3.96 -13.21
C ASP A 374 0.14 3.61 -14.61
N PRO A 375 1.23 4.22 -15.08
CA PRO A 375 1.80 3.97 -16.41
C PRO A 375 2.12 2.50 -16.72
N LYS A 376 2.16 1.62 -15.71
CA LYS A 376 2.40 0.18 -15.85
C LYS A 376 1.11 -0.63 -16.07
N SER A 377 -0.05 -0.04 -15.80
CA SER A 377 -1.36 -0.67 -15.94
C SER A 377 -2.03 -0.32 -17.27
N SER A 378 -2.67 -1.30 -17.90
CA SER A 378 -3.54 -1.07 -19.07
C SER A 378 -4.84 -0.33 -18.71
N GLU A 379 -5.14 -0.22 -17.42
CA GLU A 379 -6.32 0.47 -16.87
C GLU A 379 -5.97 1.88 -16.35
N SER A 380 -4.81 2.42 -16.75
CA SER A 380 -4.40 3.76 -16.36
C SER A 380 -5.04 4.84 -17.22
N PHE A 381 -5.82 5.70 -16.58
CA PHE A 381 -6.50 6.82 -17.22
C PHE A 381 -6.28 8.11 -16.45
N VAL A 382 -6.52 9.23 -17.12
CA VAL A 382 -6.75 10.53 -16.47
C VAL A 382 -8.25 10.83 -16.49
N PRO A 383 -8.77 11.61 -15.54
CA PRO A 383 -10.20 11.93 -15.48
C PRO A 383 -10.74 12.52 -16.78
N TYR A 384 -12.05 12.40 -17.00
CA TYR A 384 -12.70 13.01 -18.17
C TYR A 384 -12.28 14.46 -18.37
N PHE A 385 -11.84 14.77 -19.59
CA PHE A 385 -11.36 16.10 -20.02
C PHE A 385 -10.11 16.62 -19.28
N SER A 386 -9.49 15.85 -18.40
CA SER A 386 -8.24 16.21 -17.74
C SER A 386 -7.10 16.32 -18.77
N ARG A 387 -6.16 17.24 -18.52
CA ARG A 387 -4.93 17.38 -19.31
C ARG A 387 -3.76 16.60 -18.71
N GLY A 388 -3.98 15.88 -17.61
CA GLY A 388 -2.94 15.14 -16.91
C GLY A 388 -1.96 16.04 -16.16
N TRP A 389 -2.39 17.25 -15.79
CA TRP A 389 -1.57 18.21 -15.06
C TRP A 389 -1.75 18.01 -13.57
N ARG A 390 -0.65 17.98 -12.81
CA ARG A 390 -0.74 17.93 -11.34
C ARG A 390 -1.55 19.12 -10.82
N ASP A 391 -2.50 18.83 -9.94
CA ASP A 391 -3.31 19.80 -9.21
C ASP A 391 -3.60 19.25 -7.81
N ASP A 392 -2.83 19.68 -6.81
CA ASP A 392 -3.07 19.27 -5.43
C ASP A 392 -4.25 20.05 -4.80
N ALA A 393 -4.59 21.23 -5.36
CA ALA A 393 -5.66 22.08 -4.83
C ALA A 393 -7.05 21.50 -5.12
N ILE A 394 -7.24 20.83 -6.27
CA ILE A 394 -8.52 20.18 -6.59
C ILE A 394 -8.80 18.97 -5.68
N GLN A 395 -7.76 18.18 -5.37
CA GLN A 395 -7.89 17.07 -4.40
C GLN A 395 -8.29 17.59 -3.03
N ARG A 396 -7.65 18.67 -2.57
CA ARG A 396 -8.03 19.33 -1.32
C ARG A 396 -9.47 19.85 -1.37
N ALA A 397 -9.87 20.52 -2.45
CA ALA A 397 -11.21 21.06 -2.60
C ALA A 397 -12.29 19.96 -2.57
N TYR A 398 -12.03 18.80 -3.20
CA TYR A 398 -12.90 17.61 -3.13
C TYR A 398 -13.13 17.14 -1.70
N LEU A 399 -12.03 16.96 -0.94
CA LEU A 399 -12.09 16.47 0.43
C LEU A 399 -12.80 17.48 1.36
N GLU A 400 -12.46 18.76 1.23
CA GLU A 400 -13.12 19.83 2.01
C GLU A 400 -14.62 19.94 1.68
N ALA A 401 -15.01 19.87 0.40
CA ALA A 401 -16.41 19.91 -0.03
C ALA A 401 -17.21 18.74 0.55
N THR A 402 -16.69 17.52 0.40
CA THR A 402 -17.32 16.27 0.87
C THR A 402 -17.48 16.28 2.39
N TRP A 403 -16.39 16.57 3.12
CA TRP A 403 -16.40 16.55 4.58
C TRP A 403 -17.34 17.59 5.17
N LEU A 404 -17.36 18.82 4.62
CA LEU A 404 -18.24 19.88 5.10
C LEU A 404 -19.71 19.61 4.77
N HIS A 405 -20.01 18.97 3.64
CA HIS A 405 -21.38 18.63 3.26
C HIS A 405 -22.01 17.65 4.24
N TRP A 406 -21.33 16.53 4.54
CA TRP A 406 -21.88 15.50 5.44
C TRP A 406 -21.87 15.89 6.93
N ARG A 407 -21.19 16.98 7.28
CA ARG A 407 -21.27 17.59 8.61
C ARG A 407 -22.48 18.50 8.80
N GLU A 408 -23.11 18.95 7.73
CA GLU A 408 -24.33 19.76 7.79
C GLU A 408 -25.53 18.87 8.13
N PRO A 409 -26.19 19.05 9.29
CA PRO A 409 -27.31 18.18 9.70
C PRO A 409 -28.45 18.13 8.69
N ALA A 410 -28.69 19.19 7.92
CA ALA A 410 -29.71 19.21 6.88
C ALA A 410 -29.42 18.25 5.72
N MET A 411 -28.14 17.93 5.47
CA MET A 411 -27.69 17.02 4.40
C MET A 411 -27.44 15.60 4.91
N ASN A 412 -27.30 15.40 6.22
CA ASN A 412 -27.01 14.12 6.83
C ASN A 412 -28.02 13.79 7.94
N PRO A 413 -29.22 13.29 7.57
CA PRO A 413 -30.32 13.08 8.51
C PRO A 413 -30.00 12.01 9.56
N VAL A 414 -30.63 12.12 10.72
CA VAL A 414 -30.45 11.18 11.84
C VAL A 414 -31.42 10.00 11.72
N SER A 415 -30.90 8.79 11.89
CA SER A 415 -31.70 7.56 11.91
C SER A 415 -32.69 7.51 13.06
N ALA A 416 -33.93 7.13 12.77
CA ALA A 416 -34.91 6.79 13.79
C ALA A 416 -34.62 5.45 14.48
N VAL A 417 -33.73 4.62 13.92
CA VAL A 417 -33.43 3.26 14.44
C VAL A 417 -32.26 3.28 15.43
N TYR A 418 -31.15 3.94 15.09
CA TYR A 418 -29.93 3.97 15.90
C TYR A 418 -29.55 5.36 16.44
N ALA A 419 -30.36 6.39 16.17
CA ALA A 419 -30.20 7.75 16.70
C ALA A 419 -28.85 8.43 16.41
N ALA A 420 -28.23 8.13 15.26
CA ALA A 420 -27.03 8.82 14.76
C ALA A 420 -27.19 9.19 13.27
N PRO A 421 -26.32 10.04 12.69
CA PRO A 421 -26.40 10.45 11.29
C PRO A 421 -26.29 9.29 10.30
N MET A 422 -26.95 9.42 9.14
CA MET A 422 -26.96 8.46 8.04
C MET A 422 -25.55 8.10 7.59
N VAL A 423 -24.71 9.10 7.30
CA VAL A 423 -23.31 8.94 6.97
C VAL A 423 -22.48 9.18 8.22
N ASP A 424 -21.75 8.17 8.67
CA ASP A 424 -20.82 8.29 9.78
C ASP A 424 -19.47 8.81 9.26
N ILE A 425 -19.40 10.13 9.18
CA ILE A 425 -18.22 10.82 8.65
C ILE A 425 -16.98 10.58 9.53
N ALA A 426 -17.15 10.38 10.84
CA ALA A 426 -16.03 10.19 11.78
C ALA A 426 -15.28 8.88 11.53
N ASN A 427 -15.98 7.86 11.03
CA ASN A 427 -15.41 6.55 10.66
C ASN A 427 -15.16 6.40 9.15
N SER A 428 -15.33 7.47 8.37
CA SER A 428 -15.06 7.48 6.93
C SER A 428 -13.59 7.79 6.65
N ALA A 429 -12.97 7.10 5.68
CA ALA A 429 -11.54 7.19 5.41
C ALA A 429 -11.23 7.92 4.09
N ALA A 430 -10.34 8.90 4.15
CA ALA A 430 -9.82 9.57 2.96
C ALA A 430 -8.70 8.73 2.33
N TRP A 431 -8.85 8.43 1.04
CA TRP A 431 -7.90 7.66 0.26
C TRP A 431 -6.89 8.60 -0.44
N THR A 432 -5.58 8.36 -0.45
CA THR A 432 -4.80 7.28 0.19
C THR A 432 -3.63 7.85 1.01
N TRP A 433 -3.72 7.77 2.34
CA TRP A 433 -2.59 8.13 3.21
C TRP A 433 -1.65 6.94 3.36
N ASP A 434 -0.38 7.17 3.08
CA ASP A 434 0.70 6.19 3.09
C ASP A 434 1.66 6.46 4.26
N ALA A 435 2.05 5.42 4.99
CA ALA A 435 2.95 5.52 6.13
C ALA A 435 4.41 5.80 5.74
N ARG A 436 4.80 5.62 4.47
CA ARG A 436 6.14 5.97 3.98
C ARG A 436 6.33 7.48 4.11
N PRO A 437 7.42 7.97 4.73
CA PRO A 437 7.56 9.38 5.06
C PRO A 437 7.78 10.24 3.80
N TYR A 438 7.13 11.40 3.74
CA TYR A 438 7.43 12.46 2.76
C TYR A 438 8.64 13.30 3.26
N PRO A 439 9.54 13.80 2.38
CA PRO A 439 9.55 13.66 0.93
C PRO A 439 10.23 12.37 0.45
N PHE A 440 10.70 11.50 1.36
CA PHE A 440 11.32 10.25 0.98
C PHE A 440 10.44 9.57 -0.04
N PHE A 441 9.26 9.07 0.32
CA PHE A 441 8.25 8.71 -0.68
C PHE A 441 7.61 10.00 -1.21
N PRO A 442 7.60 10.23 -2.54
CA PRO A 442 7.91 9.29 -3.62
C PRO A 442 9.34 9.33 -4.22
N GLU A 443 10.21 10.22 -3.76
CA GLU A 443 11.46 10.62 -4.42
C GLU A 443 12.60 9.57 -4.48
N LEU A 444 12.80 8.72 -3.46
CA LEU A 444 13.74 7.58 -3.54
C LEU A 444 13.24 6.42 -4.44
N SER A 445 13.27 6.64 -5.74
CA SER A 445 12.84 5.67 -6.78
C SER A 445 13.60 4.34 -6.78
N GLU A 446 14.82 4.30 -6.22
CA GLU A 446 15.58 3.05 -6.05
C GLU A 446 15.06 2.19 -4.89
N THR A 447 14.29 2.78 -3.97
CA THR A 447 13.69 2.09 -2.81
C THR A 447 12.26 1.67 -3.09
N TRP A 448 11.46 2.49 -3.78
CA TRP A 448 10.08 2.14 -4.14
C TRP A 448 9.83 2.22 -5.63
N SER A 449 9.10 1.22 -6.14
CA SER A 449 8.84 1.07 -7.56
C SER A 449 7.64 1.88 -8.04
N ASP A 450 6.78 2.35 -7.13
CA ASP A 450 5.49 3.00 -7.37
C ASP A 450 5.51 4.53 -7.16
N GLY A 451 6.68 5.13 -6.86
CA GLY A 451 6.80 6.57 -6.62
C GLY A 451 6.28 7.45 -7.76
N GLY A 452 6.37 7.00 -9.01
CA GLY A 452 5.84 7.71 -10.18
C GLY A 452 4.33 7.94 -10.14
N ASN A 453 3.58 7.08 -9.45
CA ASN A 453 2.12 7.14 -9.38
C ASN A 453 1.63 8.24 -8.41
N TRP A 454 2.45 8.61 -7.41
CA TRP A 454 2.13 9.64 -6.43
C TRP A 454 1.73 10.97 -7.09
N ARG A 455 2.46 11.37 -8.15
CA ARG A 455 2.34 12.68 -8.78
C ARG A 455 0.92 13.02 -9.26
N LEU A 456 0.19 12.03 -9.80
CA LEU A 456 -1.14 12.23 -10.38
C LEU A 456 -2.22 11.37 -9.70
N GLY A 457 -1.86 10.44 -8.81
CA GLY A 457 -2.81 9.59 -8.10
C GLY A 457 -3.38 10.21 -6.82
N HIS A 458 -4.07 9.38 -6.03
CA HIS A 458 -4.83 9.77 -4.84
C HIS A 458 -3.99 9.99 -3.57
N TRP A 459 -2.69 9.74 -3.60
CA TRP A 459 -1.83 9.79 -2.40
C TRP A 459 -1.96 11.13 -1.67
N LEU A 460 -2.21 11.04 -0.35
CA LEU A 460 -2.36 12.18 0.55
C LEU A 460 -1.06 12.51 1.28
N THR A 461 -0.13 11.55 1.35
CA THR A 461 1.19 11.74 1.98
C THR A 461 1.95 12.86 1.31
N GLY A 462 2.42 13.84 2.10
CA GLY A 462 3.02 15.08 1.60
C GLY A 462 2.01 16.19 1.25
N ARG A 463 0.76 15.85 0.87
CA ARG A 463 -0.28 16.81 0.48
C ARG A 463 -1.20 17.23 1.61
N LEU A 464 -1.55 16.29 2.50
CA LEU A 464 -2.52 16.52 3.58
C LEU A 464 -2.06 17.63 4.55
N GLY A 465 -0.75 17.81 4.70
CA GLY A 465 -0.15 18.86 5.54
C GLY A 465 -0.21 20.27 4.94
N ALA A 466 -0.45 20.41 3.64
CA ALA A 466 -0.62 21.71 3.01
C ALA A 466 -1.87 22.41 3.55
N VAL A 467 -1.89 23.74 3.56
CA VAL A 467 -3.08 24.54 3.93
C VAL A 467 -3.71 25.16 2.69
N SER A 468 -5.02 25.37 2.68
CA SER A 468 -5.64 26.13 1.58
C SER A 468 -5.21 27.59 1.63
N LEU A 469 -5.00 28.20 0.46
CA LEU A 469 -4.66 29.62 0.35
C LEU A 469 -5.70 30.49 1.04
N ALA A 470 -6.99 30.16 0.87
CA ALA A 470 -8.10 30.82 1.54
C ALA A 470 -7.96 30.79 3.07
N ALA A 471 -7.62 29.63 3.66
CA ALA A 471 -7.42 29.50 5.09
C ALA A 471 -6.22 30.31 5.59
N LEU A 472 -5.11 30.32 4.86
CA LEU A 472 -3.92 31.10 5.20
C LEU A 472 -4.20 32.61 5.16
N VAL A 473 -4.81 33.11 4.09
CA VAL A 473 -5.15 34.54 3.97
C VAL A 473 -6.16 34.96 5.05
N ARG A 474 -7.21 34.16 5.29
CA ARG A 474 -8.16 34.40 6.39
C ARG A 474 -7.44 34.45 7.73
N HIS A 475 -6.51 33.54 7.99
CA HIS A 475 -5.72 33.53 9.22
C HIS A 475 -4.88 34.80 9.38
N LEU A 476 -4.22 35.27 8.31
CA LEU A 476 -3.44 36.51 8.33
C LEU A 476 -4.31 37.74 8.62
N CYS A 477 -5.51 37.82 8.03
CA CYS A 477 -6.47 38.90 8.31
C CYS A 477 -6.97 38.87 9.76
N LEU A 478 -7.35 37.70 10.28
CA LEU A 478 -7.79 37.54 11.67
C LEU A 478 -6.67 37.88 12.66
N ARG A 479 -5.44 37.46 12.36
CA ARG A 479 -4.24 37.81 13.13
C ARG A 479 -3.96 39.31 13.15
N ALA A 480 -4.35 40.03 12.10
CA ALA A 480 -4.28 41.49 12.03
C ALA A 480 -5.39 42.20 12.84
N GLY A 481 -6.35 41.46 13.39
CA GLY A 481 -7.50 42.00 14.12
C GLY A 481 -8.70 42.39 13.25
N LEU A 482 -8.75 41.97 11.98
CA LEU A 482 -9.95 42.20 11.16
C LEU A 482 -11.10 41.31 11.65
N PRO A 483 -12.33 41.86 11.79
CA PRO A 483 -13.50 41.06 12.08
C PRO A 483 -13.75 40.02 10.99
N GLU A 484 -14.11 38.79 11.38
CA GLU A 484 -14.37 37.70 10.44
C GLU A 484 -15.43 38.06 9.40
N ALA A 485 -16.48 38.79 9.80
CA ALA A 485 -17.56 39.23 8.92
C ALA A 485 -17.11 40.17 7.77
N TRP A 486 -15.89 40.71 7.84
CA TRP A 486 -15.31 41.59 6.82
C TRP A 486 -14.36 40.86 5.86
N ILE A 487 -14.10 39.57 6.10
CA ILE A 487 -13.14 38.77 5.34
C ILE A 487 -13.91 37.82 4.43
N ASP A 488 -13.71 37.96 3.14
CA ASP A 488 -14.26 37.04 2.15
C ASP A 488 -13.13 36.42 1.32
N VAL A 489 -12.86 35.15 1.56
CA VAL A 489 -11.83 34.36 0.88
C VAL A 489 -12.44 33.26 0.01
N SER A 490 -13.75 33.27 -0.24
CA SER A 490 -14.39 32.20 -1.02
C SER A 490 -13.92 32.19 -2.48
N GLY A 491 -13.43 33.32 -2.98
CA GLY A 491 -12.86 33.46 -4.31
C GLY A 491 -11.39 33.03 -4.44
N LEU A 492 -10.76 32.50 -3.38
CA LEU A 492 -9.36 32.04 -3.41
C LEU A 492 -9.26 30.52 -3.59
N THR A 493 -8.36 30.13 -4.49
CA THR A 493 -8.06 28.72 -4.78
C THR A 493 -6.55 28.48 -4.71
N GLY A 494 -6.13 27.34 -4.18
CA GLY A 494 -4.72 26.93 -4.13
C GLY A 494 -4.34 26.24 -2.82
N ALA A 495 -3.24 25.49 -2.88
CA ALA A 495 -2.60 24.86 -1.73
C ALA A 495 -1.24 25.52 -1.45
N VAL A 496 -0.92 25.65 -0.16
CA VAL A 496 0.33 26.21 0.35
C VAL A 496 1.01 25.14 1.21
N ASP A 497 2.10 24.58 0.71
CA ASP A 497 2.83 23.50 1.40
C ASP A 497 3.58 24.04 2.63
N GLY A 498 4.08 25.28 2.53
CA GLY A 498 4.70 25.99 3.65
C GLY A 498 4.84 27.47 3.37
N TYR A 499 4.71 28.29 4.41
CA TYR A 499 4.98 29.73 4.35
C TYR A 499 5.62 30.19 5.66
N VAL A 500 6.74 30.92 5.56
CA VAL A 500 7.52 31.34 6.72
C VAL A 500 7.53 32.87 6.84
N ILE A 501 7.13 33.36 8.01
CA ILE A 501 7.32 34.76 8.42
C ILE A 501 8.49 34.82 9.39
N SER A 502 9.70 35.07 8.87
CA SER A 502 10.96 35.02 9.63
C SER A 502 11.32 36.35 10.31
N ALA A 503 10.64 37.44 9.96
CA ALA A 503 10.86 38.77 10.49
C ALA A 503 9.54 39.48 10.80
N LEU A 504 9.61 40.58 11.54
CA LEU A 504 8.44 41.38 11.89
C LEU A 504 7.96 42.15 10.65
N GLU A 505 6.83 41.74 10.10
CA GLU A 505 6.20 42.39 8.94
C GLU A 505 4.69 42.55 9.12
N SER A 506 4.10 43.45 8.31
CA SER A 506 2.65 43.65 8.34
C SER A 506 1.93 42.50 7.64
N PRO A 507 0.73 42.10 8.08
CA PRO A 507 -0.09 41.11 7.36
C PRO A 507 -0.36 41.49 5.91
N ARG A 508 -0.45 42.80 5.60
CA ARG A 508 -0.54 43.30 4.24
C ARG A 508 0.69 42.90 3.41
N THR A 509 1.90 43.01 3.96
CA THR A 509 3.14 42.59 3.28
C THR A 509 3.08 41.11 2.92
N SER A 510 2.72 40.25 3.88
CA SER A 510 2.58 38.81 3.68
C SER A 510 1.52 38.47 2.63
N ILE A 511 0.34 39.10 2.71
CA ILE A 511 -0.75 38.91 1.75
C ILE A 511 -0.36 39.40 0.35
N THR A 512 0.31 40.55 0.22
CA THR A 512 0.78 41.06 -1.09
C THR A 512 1.80 40.10 -1.73
N MET A 513 2.67 39.49 -0.94
CA MET A 513 3.59 38.45 -1.41
C MET A 513 2.85 37.23 -1.94
N LEU A 514 1.85 36.75 -1.19
CA LEU A 514 0.98 35.65 -1.61
C LEU A 514 0.17 36.03 -2.87
N ALA A 515 -0.36 37.25 -2.95
CA ALA A 515 -1.10 37.78 -4.09
C ALA A 515 -0.26 37.75 -5.37
N ARG A 516 1.02 38.12 -5.27
CA ARG A 516 1.96 38.07 -6.39
C ARG A 516 2.33 36.63 -6.78
N HIS A 517 2.49 35.74 -5.80
CA HIS A 517 2.86 34.35 -6.04
C HIS A 517 1.69 33.53 -6.64
N PHE A 518 0.47 33.69 -6.12
CA PHE A 518 -0.72 32.94 -6.53
C PHE A 518 -1.55 33.63 -7.60
N GLY A 519 -1.44 34.95 -7.78
CA GLY A 519 -2.17 35.70 -8.80
C GLY A 519 -3.60 36.02 -8.38
N PHE A 520 -3.79 36.70 -7.25
CA PHE A 520 -5.09 37.15 -6.76
C PHE A 520 -5.06 38.64 -6.40
N ASP A 521 -6.25 39.23 -6.29
CA ASP A 521 -6.45 40.61 -5.83
C ASP A 521 -7.23 40.63 -4.51
N ALA A 522 -7.00 41.69 -3.73
CA ALA A 522 -7.77 42.01 -2.54
C ALA A 522 -8.54 43.30 -2.82
N VAL A 523 -9.86 43.21 -2.87
CA VAL A 523 -10.75 44.29 -3.31
C VAL A 523 -11.80 44.56 -2.25
N GLU A 524 -12.21 45.81 -2.08
CA GLU A 524 -13.34 46.15 -1.22
C GLU A 524 -14.63 46.05 -2.05
N SER A 525 -15.62 45.34 -1.51
CA SER A 525 -16.95 45.24 -2.09
C SER A 525 -17.97 45.00 -0.98
N GLU A 526 -19.04 45.80 -0.96
CA GLU A 526 -20.13 45.73 0.01
C GLU A 526 -19.68 45.77 1.49
N GLY A 527 -18.62 46.53 1.80
CA GLY A 527 -18.07 46.64 3.15
C GLY A 527 -17.23 45.45 3.59
N ARG A 528 -16.86 44.55 2.68
CA ARG A 528 -15.97 43.40 2.92
C ARG A 528 -14.73 43.50 2.05
N ILE A 529 -13.63 42.92 2.52
CA ILE A 529 -12.45 42.66 1.69
C ILE A 529 -12.65 41.30 1.06
N ARG A 530 -12.92 41.29 -0.25
CA ARG A 530 -12.99 40.10 -1.08
C ARG A 530 -11.62 39.79 -1.66
N PHE A 531 -11.20 38.54 -1.53
CA PHE A 531 -10.00 38.02 -2.16
C PHE A 531 -10.39 37.13 -3.32
N VAL A 532 -10.01 37.53 -4.53
CA VAL A 532 -10.46 36.90 -5.78
C VAL A 532 -9.28 36.54 -6.67
N MET A 533 -9.27 35.32 -7.21
CA MET A 533 -8.29 34.93 -8.23
C MET A 533 -8.41 35.82 -9.47
N ARG A 534 -7.27 36.15 -10.08
CA ARG A 534 -7.23 36.78 -11.41
C ARG A 534 -7.46 35.71 -12.49
N GLY A 535 -7.71 36.13 -13.73
CA GLY A 535 -7.98 35.21 -14.85
C GLY A 535 -9.46 34.88 -15.08
N SER A 536 -10.37 35.53 -14.35
CA SER A 536 -11.82 35.35 -14.47
C SER A 536 -12.37 35.81 -15.83
N ARG A 537 -13.51 35.23 -16.25
CA ARG A 537 -14.24 35.64 -17.46
C ARG A 537 -14.80 37.07 -17.34
N PRO A 538 -15.04 37.77 -18.45
CA PRO A 538 -15.75 39.04 -18.45
C PRO A 538 -17.17 38.94 -17.86
N VAL A 539 -17.51 39.84 -16.94
CA VAL A 539 -18.86 39.97 -16.33
C VAL A 539 -19.75 40.93 -17.11
N ALA A 540 -19.16 41.80 -17.93
CA ALA A 540 -19.88 42.74 -18.77
C ALA A 540 -19.12 43.03 -20.07
N THR A 541 -19.86 43.33 -21.14
CA THR A 541 -19.33 43.98 -22.33
C THR A 541 -19.61 45.48 -22.22
N ILE A 542 -18.60 46.30 -22.56
CA ILE A 542 -18.67 47.76 -22.57
C ILE A 542 -18.25 48.25 -23.95
N ALA A 543 -19.12 49.03 -24.60
CA ALA A 543 -18.81 49.73 -25.82
C ALA A 543 -18.64 51.26 -25.57
N PRO A 544 -17.94 52.00 -26.44
CA PRO A 544 -17.68 53.43 -26.26
C PRO A 544 -18.95 54.30 -26.10
N ASP A 545 -20.05 53.91 -26.73
CA ASP A 545 -21.36 54.56 -26.64
C ASP A 545 -22.03 54.43 -25.27
N GLU A 546 -21.55 53.49 -24.44
CA GLU A 546 -22.00 53.28 -23.07
C GLU A 546 -21.18 54.11 -22.05
N MET A 547 -20.15 54.82 -22.50
CA MET A 547 -19.25 55.61 -21.67
C MET A 547 -19.74 57.06 -21.52
N VAL A 548 -19.36 57.71 -20.42
CA VAL A 548 -19.70 59.11 -20.14
C VAL A 548 -18.62 60.03 -20.71
N SER A 549 -19.00 60.89 -21.65
CA SER A 549 -18.10 61.92 -22.19
C SER A 549 -17.67 62.95 -21.14
N SER A 550 -16.40 63.35 -21.17
CA SER A 550 -15.86 64.46 -20.37
C SER A 550 -16.10 65.85 -20.98
N GLY A 551 -16.87 65.95 -22.06
CA GLY A 551 -17.12 67.20 -22.81
C GLY A 551 -16.58 67.12 -24.23
N SER A 552 -15.46 67.81 -24.50
CA SER A 552 -14.77 67.80 -25.80
C SER A 552 -13.50 66.92 -25.75
N GLY A 553 -13.65 65.64 -26.06
CA GLY A 553 -12.55 64.67 -26.09
C GLY A 553 -13.04 63.26 -26.40
N GLU A 554 -12.09 62.34 -26.61
CA GLU A 554 -12.37 60.91 -26.70
C GLU A 554 -12.96 60.40 -25.37
N VAL A 555 -13.87 59.42 -25.43
CA VAL A 555 -14.56 58.87 -24.25
C VAL A 555 -13.70 57.92 -23.41
N MET A 556 -12.56 57.49 -23.96
CA MET A 556 -11.60 56.62 -23.30
C MET A 556 -10.16 57.03 -23.63
N GLU A 557 -9.24 56.66 -22.75
CA GLU A 557 -7.80 56.70 -22.97
C GLU A 557 -7.25 55.28 -22.92
N LEU A 558 -6.59 54.84 -24.00
CA LEU A 558 -5.87 53.57 -24.06
C LEU A 558 -4.36 53.85 -24.05
N THR A 559 -3.67 53.36 -23.04
CA THR A 559 -2.23 53.55 -22.88
C THR A 559 -1.51 52.22 -23.11
N ARG A 560 -0.44 52.24 -23.88
CA ARG A 560 0.46 51.09 -24.03
C ARG A 560 1.85 51.47 -23.51
N GLY A 561 2.29 50.80 -22.45
CA GLY A 561 3.59 51.03 -21.81
C GLY A 561 4.78 50.81 -22.76
N GLN A 562 5.97 51.25 -22.36
CA GLN A 562 7.18 51.05 -23.15
C GLN A 562 7.73 49.62 -22.99
N GLU A 563 8.21 49.03 -24.08
CA GLU A 563 8.70 47.66 -24.06
C GLU A 563 9.93 47.48 -23.17
N THR A 564 10.84 48.46 -23.21
CA THR A 564 12.11 48.45 -22.47
C THR A 564 11.95 48.53 -20.96
N GLU A 565 10.76 48.89 -20.48
CA GLU A 565 10.42 48.93 -19.05
C GLU A 565 9.95 47.56 -18.52
N LEU A 566 9.57 46.65 -19.41
CA LEU A 566 9.10 45.31 -19.07
C LEU A 566 10.26 44.33 -18.85
N PRO A 567 10.08 43.32 -17.98
CA PRO A 567 11.09 42.29 -17.79
C PRO A 567 11.18 41.36 -19.01
N GLN A 568 12.39 41.18 -19.55
CA GLN A 568 12.71 40.09 -20.47
C GLN A 568 12.69 38.75 -19.75
N ALA A 569 13.22 38.72 -18.53
CA ALA A 569 13.25 37.54 -17.69
C ALA A 569 12.82 37.88 -16.26
N LEU A 570 12.13 36.92 -15.64
CA LEU A 570 11.70 36.95 -14.24
C LEU A 570 12.31 35.76 -13.51
N LYS A 571 13.02 36.03 -12.41
CA LYS A 571 13.66 35.02 -11.57
C LYS A 571 13.00 34.98 -10.21
N TRP A 572 12.55 33.81 -9.78
CA TRP A 572 11.97 33.61 -8.46
C TRP A 572 12.83 32.67 -7.64
N GLN A 573 13.20 33.12 -6.44
CA GLN A 573 13.79 32.28 -5.40
C GLN A 573 12.70 31.77 -4.47
N VAL A 574 12.63 30.46 -4.27
CA VAL A 574 11.65 29.77 -3.42
C VAL A 574 12.31 28.64 -2.63
N ALA A 575 11.67 28.15 -1.58
CA ALA A 575 12.10 26.92 -0.90
C ALA A 575 11.49 25.70 -1.62
N ARG A 576 12.29 24.65 -1.80
CA ARG A 576 11.86 23.45 -2.51
C ARG A 576 11.13 22.47 -1.57
N ALA A 577 9.85 22.21 -1.81
CA ALA A 577 9.02 21.41 -0.90
C ALA A 577 9.26 19.89 -0.95
N ASP A 578 9.82 19.38 -2.04
CA ASP A 578 10.11 17.96 -2.32
C ASP A 578 11.52 17.51 -1.87
N GLU A 579 12.23 18.32 -1.08
CA GLU A 579 13.59 18.06 -0.56
C GLU A 579 13.76 18.57 0.89
N ASP A 580 15.01 18.84 1.31
CA ASP A 580 15.38 19.42 2.61
C ASP A 580 15.06 20.93 2.72
N TYR A 581 14.07 21.44 1.97
CA TYR A 581 13.66 22.85 1.89
C TYR A 581 14.75 23.83 1.43
N ASP A 582 15.72 23.35 0.66
CA ASP A 582 16.77 24.18 0.08
C ASP A 582 16.22 25.26 -0.85
N ALA A 583 16.91 26.41 -0.90
CA ALA A 583 16.53 27.52 -1.75
C ALA A 583 16.88 27.21 -3.22
N ILE A 584 15.87 27.27 -4.09
CA ILE A 584 16.02 27.08 -5.54
C ILE A 584 15.65 28.35 -6.29
N THR A 585 16.12 28.47 -7.54
CA THR A 585 15.71 29.52 -8.47
C THR A 585 15.00 28.93 -9.68
N VAL A 586 13.88 29.53 -10.06
CA VAL A 586 13.20 29.30 -11.34
C VAL A 586 13.22 30.57 -12.18
N GLU A 587 13.33 30.44 -13.51
CA GLU A 587 13.41 31.56 -14.44
C GLU A 587 12.40 31.37 -15.57
N ALA A 588 11.56 32.38 -15.78
CA ALA A 588 10.79 32.54 -17.00
C ALA A 588 11.44 33.61 -17.88
N ARG A 589 11.51 33.38 -19.20
CA ARG A 589 12.13 34.32 -20.15
C ARG A 589 11.31 34.44 -21.43
N ARG A 590 11.20 35.67 -21.94
CA ARG A 590 10.66 35.97 -23.27
C ARG A 590 11.81 36.18 -24.26
N ILE A 591 11.82 35.40 -25.33
CA ILE A 591 12.96 35.33 -26.27
C ILE A 591 12.84 36.34 -27.42
N THR A 592 11.61 36.73 -27.77
CA THR A 592 11.31 37.55 -28.96
C THR A 592 10.97 39.00 -28.58
N VAL A 593 11.83 39.66 -27.80
CA VAL A 593 11.64 41.04 -27.34
C VAL A 593 12.97 41.79 -27.26
N ASP A 594 12.93 43.10 -27.43
CA ASP A 594 14.12 43.98 -27.34
C ASP A 594 14.42 44.39 -25.89
N ALA A 595 13.49 44.12 -24.96
CA ALA A 595 13.72 44.29 -23.54
C ALA A 595 14.91 43.43 -23.07
N THR A 596 15.76 43.99 -22.19
CA THR A 596 16.93 43.30 -21.60
C THR A 596 16.87 43.23 -20.07
N ARG A 597 15.80 43.78 -19.48
CA ARG A 597 15.63 43.89 -18.04
C ARG A 597 15.37 42.51 -17.42
N VAL A 598 16.07 42.21 -16.33
CA VAL A 598 15.83 41.01 -15.51
C VAL A 598 15.26 41.44 -14.17
N ALA A 599 14.08 40.94 -13.82
CA ALA A 599 13.48 41.14 -12.51
C ALA A 599 13.72 39.90 -11.64
N SER A 600 13.91 40.10 -10.33
CA SER A 600 14.13 39.02 -9.37
C SER A 600 13.28 39.24 -8.12
N ASP A 601 12.60 38.19 -7.68
CA ASP A 601 11.82 38.18 -6.44
C ASP A 601 12.20 36.96 -5.58
N SER A 602 12.01 37.07 -4.27
CA SER A 602 12.24 35.97 -3.33
C SER A 602 10.99 35.76 -2.50
N PHE A 603 10.46 34.54 -2.48
CA PHE A 603 9.25 34.18 -1.74
C PHE A 603 9.59 33.20 -0.62
N ALA A 604 9.13 33.49 0.59
CA ALA A 604 9.24 32.60 1.74
C ALA A 604 8.18 31.48 1.72
N VAL A 605 7.91 30.93 0.53
CA VAL A 605 6.94 29.86 0.28
C VAL A 605 7.70 28.60 -0.10
N ALA A 606 7.30 27.47 0.48
CA ALA A 606 7.72 26.15 0.03
C ALA A 606 6.82 25.70 -1.12
N VAL A 607 7.41 25.32 -2.25
CA VAL A 607 6.68 24.92 -3.45
C VAL A 607 7.55 23.99 -4.31
N PRO A 608 6.96 22.97 -4.97
CA PRO A 608 7.68 22.16 -5.94
C PRO A 608 8.20 22.99 -7.13
N PRO A 609 9.36 22.64 -7.74
CA PRO A 609 9.98 23.42 -8.80
C PRO A 609 9.08 23.65 -10.03
N ASP A 610 8.28 22.66 -10.40
CA ASP A 610 7.38 22.68 -11.55
C ASP A 610 6.19 23.63 -11.36
N GLU A 611 5.65 23.72 -10.13
CA GLU A 611 4.62 24.69 -9.78
C GLU A 611 5.19 26.11 -9.66
N ALA A 612 6.38 26.27 -9.09
CA ALA A 612 7.07 27.56 -9.03
C ALA A 612 7.34 28.12 -10.44
N ASP A 613 7.78 27.25 -11.35
CA ASP A 613 8.00 27.59 -12.76
C ASP A 613 6.70 28.00 -13.47
N ARG A 614 5.59 27.26 -13.28
CA ARG A 614 4.26 27.60 -13.82
C ARG A 614 3.84 29.01 -13.38
N ARG A 615 3.94 29.31 -12.08
CA ARG A 615 3.54 30.59 -11.49
C ARG A 615 4.46 31.75 -11.94
N CYS A 616 5.76 31.49 -12.10
CA CYS A 616 6.73 32.47 -12.61
C CYS A 616 6.43 32.82 -14.09
N ARG A 617 6.12 31.81 -14.92
CA ARG A 617 5.69 32.02 -16.31
C ARG A 617 4.40 32.84 -16.40
N ARG A 618 3.39 32.51 -15.60
CA ARG A 618 2.15 33.30 -15.48
C ARG A 618 2.45 34.77 -15.15
N ALA A 619 3.25 35.03 -14.12
CA ALA A 619 3.57 36.39 -13.68
C ALA A 619 4.34 37.20 -14.75
N LEU A 620 5.23 36.56 -15.51
CA LEU A 620 5.89 37.20 -16.64
C LEU A 620 4.89 37.53 -17.74
N MET A 621 4.02 36.59 -18.12
CA MET A 621 2.97 36.84 -19.13
C MET A 621 2.03 37.96 -18.69
N GLU A 622 1.59 37.95 -17.43
CA GLU A 622 0.74 38.97 -16.84
C GLU A 622 1.37 40.37 -16.95
N ALA A 623 2.67 40.51 -16.65
CA ALA A 623 3.38 41.79 -16.81
C ALA A 623 3.41 42.29 -18.27
N TRP A 624 3.55 41.39 -19.23
CA TRP A 624 3.57 41.73 -20.66
C TRP A 624 2.19 42.05 -21.21
N VAL A 625 1.17 41.29 -20.79
CA VAL A 625 -0.22 41.52 -21.18
C VAL A 625 -0.71 42.84 -20.59
N GLY A 626 -0.45 43.07 -19.29
CA GLY A 626 -0.82 44.28 -18.57
C GLY A 626 -0.05 45.55 -18.97
N ARG A 627 0.78 45.49 -20.03
CA ARG A 627 1.38 46.66 -20.68
C ARG A 627 0.32 47.62 -21.22
N GLU A 628 -0.87 47.12 -21.55
CA GLU A 628 -1.99 47.93 -22.02
C GLU A 628 -2.95 48.26 -20.86
N THR A 629 -3.25 49.54 -20.67
CA THR A 629 -4.20 50.03 -19.66
C THR A 629 -5.26 50.90 -20.32
N ALA A 630 -6.42 51.02 -19.68
CA ALA A 630 -7.52 51.84 -20.14
C ALA A 630 -8.04 52.73 -19.01
N ALA A 631 -8.38 53.97 -19.31
CA ALA A 631 -9.09 54.87 -18.41
C ALA A 631 -10.34 55.43 -19.10
N PHE A 632 -11.50 55.30 -18.47
CA PHE A 632 -12.77 55.80 -19.00
C PHE A 632 -13.77 56.05 -17.87
N ARG A 633 -14.94 56.60 -18.19
CA ARG A 633 -16.00 56.87 -17.22
C ARG A 633 -17.28 56.13 -17.59
N LEU A 634 -17.94 55.55 -16.59
CA LEU A 634 -19.21 54.84 -16.74
C LEU A 634 -20.37 55.56 -16.03
N PRO A 635 -21.60 55.40 -16.53
CA PRO A 635 -22.78 55.94 -15.87
C PRO A 635 -23.10 55.18 -14.57
N PRO A 636 -23.87 55.79 -13.63
CA PRO A 636 -24.31 55.11 -12.40
C PRO A 636 -25.10 53.81 -12.62
N SER A 637 -25.65 53.57 -13.81
CA SER A 637 -26.27 52.27 -14.15
C SER A 637 -25.29 51.10 -14.15
N ARG A 638 -23.97 51.35 -14.14
CA ARG A 638 -22.89 50.36 -14.07
C ARG A 638 -22.22 50.29 -12.69
N LEU A 639 -22.88 50.77 -11.62
CA LEU A 639 -22.37 50.73 -10.23
C LEU A 639 -22.02 49.32 -9.71
N ALA A 640 -22.58 48.27 -10.32
CA ALA A 640 -22.31 46.88 -9.94
C ALA A 640 -20.92 46.37 -10.31
N LEU A 641 -20.14 47.13 -11.09
CA LEU A 641 -18.77 46.76 -11.47
C LEU A 641 -17.78 47.20 -10.40
N ASP A 642 -17.15 46.23 -9.75
CA ASP A 642 -16.17 46.46 -8.69
C ASP A 642 -14.72 46.30 -9.19
N PRO A 643 -13.72 46.88 -8.49
CA PRO A 643 -12.33 46.50 -8.70
C PRO A 643 -12.17 44.97 -8.63
N GLY A 644 -11.35 44.43 -9.53
CA GLY A 644 -11.17 42.98 -9.71
C GLY A 644 -12.08 42.37 -10.78
N ASP A 645 -13.20 43.00 -11.13
CA ASP A 645 -14.05 42.53 -12.22
C ASP A 645 -13.35 42.65 -13.56
N VAL A 646 -13.63 41.70 -14.45
CA VAL A 646 -13.16 41.72 -15.83
C VAL A 646 -14.29 42.18 -16.73
N ILE A 647 -14.02 43.14 -17.61
CA ILE A 647 -14.93 43.57 -18.66
C ILE A 647 -14.37 43.22 -20.04
N ALA A 648 -15.24 43.04 -21.02
CA ALA A 648 -14.88 42.98 -22.42
C ALA A 648 -15.13 44.37 -23.05
N LEU A 649 -14.08 45.11 -23.36
CA LEU A 649 -14.15 46.32 -24.16
C LEU A 649 -14.39 45.95 -25.62
N ASP A 650 -15.55 46.31 -26.17
CA ASP A 650 -15.89 46.12 -27.59
C ASP A 650 -15.59 47.41 -28.35
N HIS A 651 -14.47 47.45 -29.06
CA HIS A 651 -13.98 48.65 -29.73
C HIS A 651 -13.27 48.29 -31.04
N ASP A 652 -13.61 48.98 -32.14
CA ASP A 652 -13.02 48.81 -33.47
C ASP A 652 -13.03 47.35 -33.99
N GLY A 653 -14.12 46.63 -33.73
CA GLY A 653 -14.29 45.23 -34.14
C GLY A 653 -13.37 44.27 -33.38
N ARG A 654 -12.76 44.71 -32.28
CA ARG A 654 -11.95 43.88 -31.39
C ARG A 654 -12.59 43.85 -30.01
N ARG A 655 -12.57 42.66 -29.40
CA ARG A 655 -12.92 42.49 -28.00
C ARG A 655 -11.70 42.35 -27.14
N ALA A 656 -11.66 43.19 -26.13
CA ALA A 656 -10.53 43.35 -25.27
C ALA A 656 -10.92 43.10 -23.80
N GLU A 657 -10.45 41.99 -23.21
CA GLU A 657 -10.55 41.77 -21.77
C GLU A 657 -9.70 42.75 -20.97
N LEU A 658 -10.33 43.47 -20.06
CA LEU A 658 -9.71 44.44 -19.15
C LEU A 658 -10.19 44.16 -17.73
N ARG A 659 -9.27 43.96 -16.79
CA ARG A 659 -9.56 43.85 -15.36
C ARG A 659 -9.56 45.24 -14.73
N ILE A 660 -10.59 45.57 -13.97
CA ILE A 660 -10.72 46.86 -13.27
C ILE A 660 -9.73 46.89 -12.11
N LEU A 661 -8.87 47.91 -12.07
CA LEU A 661 -7.90 48.14 -10.99
C LEU A 661 -8.45 49.06 -9.91
N SER A 662 -9.09 50.14 -10.33
CA SER A 662 -9.61 51.15 -9.42
C SER A 662 -10.89 51.76 -9.97
N THR A 663 -11.76 52.15 -9.04
CA THR A 663 -12.99 52.87 -9.32
C THR A 663 -13.09 54.09 -8.42
N SER A 664 -13.54 55.22 -8.95
CA SER A 664 -13.84 56.42 -8.16
C SER A 664 -15.22 56.94 -8.49
N ASP A 665 -16.10 56.97 -7.49
CA ASP A 665 -17.48 57.40 -7.64
C ASP A 665 -17.63 58.92 -7.43
N ALA A 666 -18.13 59.60 -8.46
CA ALA A 666 -18.52 61.01 -8.44
C ALA A 666 -19.80 61.19 -9.27
N GLY A 667 -19.92 62.26 -10.07
CA GLY A 667 -21.04 62.41 -11.02
C GLY A 667 -21.07 61.34 -12.12
N ALA A 668 -19.91 60.80 -12.47
CA ALA A 668 -19.73 59.57 -13.25
C ALA A 668 -18.68 58.70 -12.52
N ARG A 669 -18.73 57.38 -12.73
CA ARG A 669 -17.77 56.43 -12.13
C ARG A 669 -16.53 56.37 -13.01
N SER A 670 -15.39 56.86 -12.50
CA SER A 670 -14.11 56.72 -13.20
C SER A 670 -13.60 55.29 -13.03
N ILE A 671 -13.14 54.68 -14.12
CA ILE A 671 -12.59 53.33 -14.18
C ILE A 671 -11.16 53.41 -14.67
N GLU A 672 -10.24 52.80 -13.93
CA GLU A 672 -8.91 52.43 -14.44
C GLU A 672 -8.87 50.92 -14.57
N ALA A 673 -8.46 50.43 -15.73
CA ALA A 673 -8.42 49.01 -16.02
C ALA A 673 -7.09 48.62 -16.69
N ILE A 674 -6.71 47.37 -16.52
CA ILE A 674 -5.51 46.77 -17.10
C ILE A 674 -5.89 45.61 -18.00
N ARG A 675 -5.19 45.47 -19.11
CA ARG A 675 -5.31 44.31 -19.98
C ARG A 675 -5.05 43.03 -19.20
N GLN A 676 -5.94 42.07 -19.37
CA GLN A 676 -5.75 40.71 -18.90
C GLN A 676 -5.87 39.74 -20.08
N ASP A 677 -5.24 38.59 -19.93
CA ASP A 677 -5.38 37.44 -20.79
C ASP A 677 -5.64 36.25 -19.87
N ARG A 678 -6.80 35.63 -20.01
CA ARG A 678 -7.19 34.49 -19.19
C ARG A 678 -6.35 33.25 -19.48
N ASP A 679 -5.85 33.08 -20.70
CA ASP A 679 -5.06 31.90 -21.10
C ASP A 679 -3.69 31.91 -20.39
N ALA A 680 -3.22 33.09 -19.96
CA ALA A 680 -2.02 33.21 -19.13
C ALA A 680 -2.14 32.53 -17.76
N TYR A 681 -3.38 32.28 -17.28
CA TYR A 681 -3.66 31.62 -16.01
C TYR A 681 -3.84 30.10 -16.15
N ASP A 682 -3.93 29.59 -17.39
CA ASP A 682 -4.18 28.19 -17.70
C ASP A 682 -2.95 27.52 -18.33
N LEU A 683 -1.81 27.64 -17.64
CA LEU A 683 -0.52 27.15 -18.11
C LEU A 683 -0.19 25.75 -17.58
N PRO A 684 0.47 24.89 -18.39
CA PRO A 684 0.95 23.59 -17.92
C PRO A 684 2.02 23.73 -16.83
N PRO A 685 2.14 22.75 -15.90
CA PRO A 685 3.26 22.67 -14.97
C PRO A 685 4.60 22.71 -15.68
N GLY A 686 5.63 23.17 -14.96
CA GLY A 686 7.01 23.06 -15.42
C GLY A 686 7.45 21.60 -15.56
N ASN A 687 8.62 21.39 -16.15
CA ASN A 687 9.22 20.06 -16.15
C ASN A 687 9.61 19.69 -14.70
N PRO A 688 9.25 18.48 -14.23
CA PRO A 688 9.71 17.99 -12.94
C PRO A 688 11.24 17.98 -12.89
N ARG A 689 11.80 18.29 -11.71
CA ARG A 689 13.23 18.16 -11.44
C ARG A 689 13.40 17.02 -10.45
N ALA A 690 14.36 16.13 -10.67
CA ALA A 690 14.63 15.04 -9.73
C ALA A 690 15.02 15.61 -8.35
N ALA A 691 14.53 15.00 -7.28
CA ALA A 691 14.97 15.31 -5.93
C ALA A 691 16.22 14.49 -5.55
N SER A 692 17.07 15.05 -4.70
CA SER A 692 18.27 14.44 -4.13
C SER A 692 18.18 14.51 -2.61
N LEU A 693 17.63 13.46 -2.00
CA LEU A 693 17.41 13.41 -0.56
C LEU A 693 18.60 12.87 0.21
N THR A 694 18.88 13.50 1.36
CA THR A 694 19.86 12.97 2.31
C THR A 694 19.27 11.78 3.07
N GLN A 695 19.86 10.59 2.92
CA GLN A 695 19.43 9.40 3.66
C GLN A 695 20.23 9.22 4.96
N PRO A 696 19.57 9.11 6.14
CA PRO A 696 20.28 8.75 7.35
C PRO A 696 20.77 7.30 7.27
N VAL A 697 22.07 7.09 7.49
CA VAL A 697 22.66 5.75 7.54
C VAL A 697 22.25 5.08 8.86
N ALA A 698 21.41 4.05 8.78
CA ALA A 698 21.09 3.20 9.92
C ALA A 698 22.14 2.09 10.07
N PHE A 699 22.64 1.89 11.28
CA PHE A 699 23.53 0.78 11.61
C PHE A 699 22.74 -0.26 12.40
N GLY A 700 22.68 -1.50 11.90
CA GLY A 700 22.19 -2.64 12.68
C GLY A 700 23.24 -3.14 13.67
N ALA A 701 22.82 -4.01 14.60
CA ALA A 701 23.75 -4.71 15.48
C ALA A 701 24.75 -5.55 14.66
N PRO A 702 26.07 -5.47 14.94
CA PRO A 702 27.06 -6.22 14.18
C PRO A 702 27.02 -7.72 14.51
N LEU A 703 27.43 -8.56 13.56
CA LEU A 703 27.88 -9.90 13.91
C LEU A 703 29.24 -9.77 14.61
N ALA A 704 29.26 -10.05 15.90
CA ALA A 704 30.45 -9.96 16.74
C ALA A 704 30.75 -11.30 17.39
N VAL A 705 31.99 -11.79 17.22
CA VAL A 705 32.47 -13.07 17.75
C VAL A 705 33.74 -12.79 18.56
N ILE A 706 33.81 -13.30 19.79
CA ILE A 706 35.02 -13.24 20.61
C ILE A 706 35.70 -14.62 20.56
N LEU A 707 36.93 -14.62 20.08
CA LEU A 707 37.75 -15.79 19.79
C LEU A 707 38.80 -15.94 20.90
N ASP A 708 38.69 -16.99 21.70
CA ASP A 708 39.75 -17.40 22.64
C ASP A 708 40.64 -18.44 21.95
N LEU A 709 41.76 -17.98 21.38
CA LEU A 709 42.60 -18.80 20.50
C LEU A 709 43.97 -19.05 21.12
N PRO A 710 44.68 -20.11 20.68
CA PRO A 710 46.12 -20.21 20.83
C PRO A 710 46.85 -18.96 20.32
N GLN A 711 48.03 -18.68 20.87
CA GLN A 711 48.83 -17.54 20.42
C GLN A 711 49.19 -17.70 18.93
N LEU A 712 48.76 -16.71 18.12
CA LEU A 712 48.94 -16.74 16.67
C LEU A 712 50.29 -16.14 16.23
N THR A 713 50.71 -15.05 16.89
CA THR A 713 51.92 -14.27 16.56
C THR A 713 52.60 -13.76 17.83
N GLU A 714 53.89 -13.42 17.73
CA GLU A 714 54.68 -12.85 18.84
C GLU A 714 54.13 -11.50 19.34
N ALA A 715 53.51 -10.72 18.44
CA ALA A 715 52.94 -9.42 18.79
C ALA A 715 51.64 -9.51 19.59
N HIS A 716 50.99 -10.68 19.58
CA HIS A 716 49.74 -10.92 20.28
C HIS A 716 50.01 -11.58 21.64
N VAL A 717 49.51 -10.97 22.72
CA VAL A 717 49.62 -11.51 24.08
C VAL A 717 48.78 -12.78 24.19
N ALA A 718 49.39 -13.88 24.65
CA ALA A 718 48.82 -15.22 24.56
C ALA A 718 47.44 -15.42 25.22
N HIS A 719 47.10 -14.65 26.26
CA HIS A 719 45.80 -14.78 26.95
C HIS A 719 44.75 -13.75 26.50
N HIS A 720 45.07 -12.84 25.57
CA HIS A 720 44.11 -11.86 25.08
C HIS A 720 43.20 -12.51 24.05
N PRO A 721 41.87 -12.50 24.22
CA PRO A 721 40.95 -12.89 23.16
C PRO A 721 41.01 -11.93 21.96
N LEU A 722 40.52 -12.38 20.81
CA LEU A 722 40.38 -11.57 19.60
C LEU A 722 38.91 -11.34 19.28
N ALA A 723 38.52 -10.12 18.93
CA ALA A 723 37.19 -9.80 18.42
C ALA A 723 37.19 -9.81 16.89
N ALA A 724 36.28 -10.59 16.30
CA ALA A 724 35.94 -10.58 14.89
C ALA A 724 34.56 -9.93 14.72
N VAL A 725 34.50 -8.82 13.99
CA VAL A 725 33.28 -8.02 13.89
C VAL A 725 32.97 -7.64 12.45
N HIS A 726 31.74 -7.86 12.02
CA HIS A 726 31.26 -7.58 10.67
C HIS A 726 29.87 -6.92 10.69
N VAL A 727 29.70 -5.83 9.94
CA VAL A 727 28.41 -5.17 9.70
C VAL A 727 28.46 -4.39 8.38
N THR A 728 27.32 -4.32 7.69
CA THR A 728 27.15 -3.50 6.48
C THR A 728 25.91 -2.59 6.66
N PRO A 729 26.03 -1.26 6.54
CA PRO A 729 27.26 -0.49 6.28
C PRO A 729 28.25 -0.48 7.47
N TRP A 730 29.54 -0.24 7.20
CA TRP A 730 30.55 -0.08 8.27
C TRP A 730 30.50 1.36 8.82
N PRO A 731 30.38 1.57 10.14
CA PRO A 731 30.30 2.92 10.72
C PRO A 731 31.66 3.62 10.88
N GLY A 732 32.73 3.09 10.28
CA GLY A 732 34.09 3.61 10.39
C GLY A 732 34.83 3.14 11.63
N THR A 733 34.24 3.29 12.83
CA THR A 733 34.85 2.86 14.11
C THR A 733 33.88 2.02 14.94
N MET A 734 34.34 0.87 15.42
CA MET A 734 33.70 0.00 16.41
C MET A 734 34.27 0.28 17.81
N ALA A 735 33.41 0.24 18.83
CA ALA A 735 33.79 0.27 20.23
C ALA A 735 33.42 -1.05 20.91
N VAL A 736 34.30 -1.52 21.80
CA VAL A 736 34.09 -2.70 22.64
C VAL A 736 34.02 -2.26 24.08
N TRP A 737 32.90 -2.56 24.73
CA TRP A 737 32.66 -2.29 26.13
C TRP A 737 32.47 -3.58 26.90
N ARG A 738 32.77 -3.57 28.20
CA ARG A 738 32.50 -4.70 29.09
C ARG A 738 31.99 -4.25 30.46
N SER A 739 31.24 -5.11 31.13
CA SER A 739 30.74 -4.92 32.51
C SER A 739 30.55 -6.26 33.22
N PRO A 740 30.74 -6.35 34.55
CA PRO A 740 30.37 -7.57 35.29
C PRO A 740 28.84 -7.68 35.47
N GLU A 741 28.10 -6.59 35.22
CA GLU A 741 26.64 -6.51 35.29
C GLU A 741 26.04 -6.21 33.90
N LEU A 742 24.71 -6.05 33.82
CA LEU A 742 24.01 -5.61 32.60
C LEU A 742 23.97 -4.08 32.45
N SER A 743 24.66 -3.35 33.32
CA SER A 743 24.77 -1.89 33.38
C SER A 743 26.20 -1.48 33.73
N GLY A 744 26.56 -0.19 33.62
CA GLY A 744 27.89 0.29 34.01
C GLY A 744 29.01 -0.22 33.11
N PHE A 745 28.80 -0.17 31.79
CA PHE A 745 29.79 -0.61 30.81
C PHE A 745 30.99 0.34 30.70
N ASP A 746 32.19 -0.22 30.81
CA ASP A 746 33.46 0.48 30.61
C ASP A 746 34.03 0.21 29.22
N LEU A 747 34.55 1.25 28.56
CA LEU A 747 35.18 1.14 27.24
C LEU A 747 36.50 0.38 27.37
N LEU A 748 36.62 -0.74 26.67
CA LEU A 748 37.85 -1.53 26.66
C LEU A 748 38.77 -1.12 25.50
N THR A 749 38.24 -1.03 24.29
CA THR A 749 39.02 -0.70 23.09
C THR A 749 38.12 -0.23 21.93
N SER A 750 38.74 0.28 20.87
CA SER A 750 38.08 0.63 19.62
C SER A 750 38.95 0.28 18.42
N PHE A 751 38.34 -0.01 17.27
CA PHE A 751 39.05 -0.38 16.04
C PHE A 751 38.26 0.03 14.79
N THR A 752 38.96 0.15 13.66
CA THR A 752 38.40 0.67 12.39
C THR A 752 38.29 -0.37 11.28
N THR A 753 38.82 -1.57 11.50
CA THR A 753 38.86 -2.65 10.51
C THR A 753 37.66 -3.59 10.65
N ARG A 754 37.17 -4.08 9.50
CA ARG A 754 36.10 -5.07 9.43
C ARG A 754 36.70 -6.47 9.29
N ALA A 755 36.24 -7.42 10.11
CA ALA A 755 36.68 -8.80 10.04
C ALA A 755 36.08 -9.56 8.84
N ARG A 756 36.82 -10.54 8.34
CA ARG A 756 36.35 -11.49 7.32
C ARG A 756 35.76 -12.73 8.01
N ILE A 757 34.44 -12.80 8.02
CA ILE A 757 33.64 -13.87 8.64
C ILE A 757 32.85 -14.58 7.55
N GLY A 758 32.68 -15.88 7.69
CA GLY A 758 31.82 -16.72 6.86
C GLY A 758 31.20 -17.85 7.67
N VAL A 759 30.47 -18.72 6.97
CA VAL A 759 29.84 -19.92 7.55
C VAL A 759 30.12 -21.13 6.67
N LEU A 760 30.23 -22.31 7.29
CA LEU A 760 30.29 -23.56 6.55
C LEU A 760 28.98 -23.79 5.79
N THR A 761 29.09 -24.21 4.53
CA THR A 761 27.95 -24.58 3.66
C THR A 761 27.81 -26.10 3.47
N ALA A 762 28.77 -26.87 4.00
CA ALA A 762 28.75 -28.32 4.06
C ALA A 762 29.48 -28.78 5.33
N ASP A 763 29.19 -30.00 5.77
CA ASP A 763 29.85 -30.60 6.93
C ASP A 763 31.36 -30.77 6.70
N LEU A 764 32.15 -30.52 7.74
CA LEU A 764 33.61 -30.70 7.74
C LEU A 764 34.00 -31.83 8.70
N PHE A 765 34.63 -32.87 8.19
CA PHE A 765 35.10 -33.99 9.01
C PHE A 765 36.51 -33.76 9.56
N SER A 766 36.84 -34.46 10.65
CA SER A 766 38.20 -34.49 11.19
C SER A 766 39.21 -34.95 10.14
N GLY A 767 40.37 -34.32 10.09
CA GLY A 767 41.43 -34.61 9.11
C GLY A 767 42.76 -35.02 9.76
N PRO A 768 43.75 -35.45 8.96
CA PRO A 768 45.09 -35.71 9.46
C PRO A 768 45.76 -34.42 9.95
N VAL A 769 46.48 -34.51 11.07
CA VAL A 769 47.37 -33.45 11.59
C VAL A 769 48.81 -33.66 11.10
N SER A 770 49.62 -32.59 11.10
CA SER A 770 51.05 -32.59 10.73
C SER A 770 51.37 -32.98 9.28
N ARG A 771 50.37 -33.05 8.40
CA ARG A 771 50.50 -33.26 6.95
C ARG A 771 49.33 -32.62 6.22
N PHE A 772 49.44 -32.50 4.90
CA PHE A 772 48.34 -32.01 4.09
C PHE A 772 47.14 -32.97 4.12
N ASP A 773 45.97 -32.40 4.36
CA ASP A 773 44.68 -33.02 4.15
C ASP A 773 44.21 -32.72 2.71
N TYR A 774 44.20 -33.76 1.89
CA TYR A 774 43.68 -33.76 0.53
C TYR A 774 42.29 -34.41 0.43
N GLY A 775 41.83 -35.07 1.50
CA GLY A 775 40.57 -35.82 1.52
C GLY A 775 39.38 -34.93 1.85
N ASN A 776 39.58 -33.94 2.73
CA ASN A 776 38.55 -32.96 3.06
C ASN A 776 38.70 -31.66 2.24
N ALA A 777 37.59 -30.93 2.12
CA ALA A 777 37.54 -29.57 1.61
C ALA A 777 36.61 -28.74 2.50
N VAL A 778 36.96 -27.48 2.74
CA VAL A 778 36.10 -26.54 3.47
C VAL A 778 35.24 -25.80 2.45
N HIS A 779 33.92 -25.98 2.54
CA HIS A 779 32.98 -25.21 1.73
C HIS A 779 32.44 -24.06 2.57
N VAL A 780 32.77 -22.82 2.22
CA VAL A 780 32.48 -21.63 3.02
C VAL A 780 31.78 -20.55 2.20
N GLU A 781 30.82 -19.87 2.82
CA GLU A 781 30.22 -18.64 2.30
C GLU A 781 30.67 -17.46 3.16
N MET A 782 31.41 -16.54 2.54
CA MET A 782 31.97 -15.35 3.17
C MET A 782 30.98 -14.19 3.12
N MET A 783 30.80 -13.51 4.26
CA MET A 783 29.96 -12.31 4.37
C MET A 783 30.60 -11.07 3.73
N GLY A 784 31.91 -11.12 3.50
CA GLY A 784 32.64 -10.12 2.73
C GLY A 784 34.13 -10.42 2.65
N GLY A 785 34.81 -9.77 1.70
CA GLY A 785 36.21 -10.02 1.38
C GLY A 785 36.40 -11.18 0.39
N GLN A 786 37.62 -11.31 -0.13
CA GLN A 786 38.01 -12.38 -1.05
C GLN A 786 39.05 -13.31 -0.38
N LEU A 787 39.06 -14.58 -0.81
CA LEU A 787 40.04 -15.58 -0.44
C LEU A 787 40.87 -15.96 -1.67
N GLU A 788 42.17 -16.16 -1.50
CA GLU A 788 43.12 -16.37 -2.60
C GLU A 788 43.99 -17.60 -2.36
N ASN A 789 44.55 -18.14 -3.45
CA ASN A 789 45.55 -19.19 -3.39
C ASN A 789 46.87 -18.63 -2.83
N VAL A 790 47.58 -19.45 -2.06
CA VAL A 790 48.95 -19.14 -1.58
C VAL A 790 49.91 -20.26 -1.93
N THR A 791 51.19 -19.91 -2.07
CA THR A 791 52.25 -20.90 -2.27
C THR A 791 52.54 -21.65 -0.98
N ASP A 792 53.09 -22.87 -1.07
CA ASP A 792 53.43 -23.68 0.12
C ASP A 792 54.35 -22.91 1.08
N LEU A 793 55.29 -22.08 0.59
CA LEU A 793 56.17 -21.28 1.45
C LEU A 793 55.40 -20.24 2.27
N ARG A 794 54.43 -19.54 1.65
CA ARG A 794 53.57 -18.55 2.35
C ARG A 794 52.62 -19.25 3.32
N LEU A 795 52.08 -20.41 2.92
CA LEU A 795 51.25 -21.25 3.78
C LEU A 795 52.02 -21.67 5.04
N PHE A 796 53.24 -22.21 4.90
CA PHE A 796 54.08 -22.57 6.06
C PHE A 796 54.52 -21.35 6.88
N GLY A 797 54.52 -20.15 6.29
CA GLY A 797 54.70 -18.88 6.99
C GLY A 797 53.49 -18.45 7.84
N GLY A 798 52.37 -19.18 7.81
CA GLY A 798 51.17 -18.89 8.60
C GLY A 798 50.03 -18.21 7.82
N GLU A 799 50.19 -17.96 6.52
CA GLU A 799 49.14 -17.36 5.70
C GLU A 799 47.93 -18.29 5.49
N ASN A 800 46.81 -17.72 5.06
CA ASN A 800 45.53 -18.42 4.87
C ASN A 800 45.06 -19.21 6.10
N SER A 801 45.36 -18.70 7.30
CA SER A 801 44.85 -19.24 8.56
C SER A 801 43.39 -18.84 8.77
N ILE A 802 42.56 -19.81 9.11
CA ILE A 802 41.15 -19.62 9.51
C ILE A 802 40.88 -20.37 10.81
N ALA A 803 39.97 -19.83 11.63
CA ALA A 803 39.38 -20.53 12.76
C ALA A 803 37.99 -21.03 12.39
N VAL A 804 37.72 -22.30 12.64
CA VAL A 804 36.42 -22.95 12.42
C VAL A 804 35.83 -23.35 13.77
N GLU A 805 34.62 -22.88 14.03
CA GLU A 805 33.90 -23.13 15.27
C GLU A 805 33.61 -24.62 15.44
N GLN A 806 33.91 -25.16 16.62
CA GLN A 806 33.68 -26.55 16.94
C GLN A 806 32.36 -26.71 17.71
N PRO A 807 31.60 -27.81 17.54
CA PRO A 807 30.36 -28.06 18.28
C PRO A 807 30.49 -28.01 19.81
N GLY A 808 31.70 -28.23 20.35
CA GLY A 808 32.02 -28.13 21.78
C GLY A 808 32.34 -26.73 22.30
N GLY A 809 32.19 -25.67 21.48
CA GLY A 809 32.48 -24.29 21.86
C GLY A 809 33.97 -23.89 21.81
N GLY A 810 34.80 -24.70 21.16
CA GLY A 810 36.21 -24.41 20.85
C GLY A 810 36.41 -23.98 19.39
N TRP A 811 37.66 -23.79 18.99
CA TRP A 811 38.02 -23.42 17.63
C TRP A 811 39.12 -24.34 17.10
N GLU A 812 38.91 -24.89 15.91
CA GLU A 812 40.01 -25.49 15.14
C GLU A 812 40.67 -24.39 14.31
N ILE A 813 42.00 -24.25 14.42
CA ILE A 813 42.77 -23.43 13.50
C ILE A 813 43.27 -24.32 12.37
N LEU A 814 42.95 -23.96 11.14
CA LEU A 814 43.46 -24.64 9.96
C LEU A 814 43.93 -23.63 8.91
N GLN A 815 44.75 -24.10 7.97
CA GLN A 815 45.20 -23.30 6.83
C GLN A 815 44.81 -23.96 5.52
N PHE A 816 44.69 -23.18 4.44
CA PHE A 816 44.37 -23.69 3.10
C PHE A 816 45.32 -23.15 2.02
N GLY A 817 45.80 -24.03 1.15
CA GLY A 817 46.63 -23.62 0.00
C GLY A 817 45.82 -23.11 -1.18
N ASN A 818 44.65 -23.69 -1.43
CA ASN A 818 43.80 -23.40 -2.59
C ASN A 818 42.44 -22.84 -2.15
N ALA A 819 41.99 -21.77 -2.79
CA ALA A 819 40.66 -21.18 -2.72
C ALA A 819 40.03 -21.13 -4.13
N GLU A 820 39.05 -22.01 -4.37
CA GLU A 820 38.27 -22.07 -5.61
C GLU A 820 36.95 -21.33 -5.43
N LEU A 821 36.72 -20.25 -6.20
CA LEU A 821 35.46 -19.50 -6.17
C LEU A 821 34.36 -20.27 -6.90
N LEU A 822 33.32 -20.69 -6.19
CA LEU A 822 32.19 -21.45 -6.74
C LEU A 822 31.05 -20.53 -7.20
N ALA A 823 30.80 -19.46 -6.44
CA ALA A 823 29.80 -18.42 -6.70
C ALA A 823 30.22 -17.14 -5.95
N PRO A 824 29.64 -15.95 -6.20
CA PRO A 824 29.96 -14.74 -5.44
C PRO A 824 29.92 -15.00 -3.92
N GLY A 825 31.04 -14.80 -3.24
CA GLY A 825 31.19 -15.04 -1.79
C GLY A 825 31.34 -16.51 -1.36
N ARG A 826 31.14 -17.50 -2.24
CA ARG A 826 31.20 -18.93 -1.90
C ARG A 826 32.45 -19.60 -2.46
N TYR A 827 33.20 -20.26 -1.58
CA TYR A 827 34.49 -20.86 -1.89
C TYR A 827 34.56 -22.33 -1.49
N ARG A 828 35.34 -23.10 -2.24
CA ARG A 828 35.86 -24.41 -1.84
C ARG A 828 37.35 -24.28 -1.54
N LEU A 829 37.71 -24.54 -0.29
CA LEU A 829 39.10 -24.49 0.18
C LEU A 829 39.66 -25.91 0.27
N SER A 830 40.86 -26.12 -0.25
CA SER A 830 41.50 -27.44 -0.27
C SER A 830 43.00 -27.35 -0.02
N ARG A 831 43.66 -28.51 0.09
CA ARG A 831 45.08 -28.64 0.49
C ARG A 831 45.26 -28.03 1.89
N LEU A 832 44.62 -28.66 2.87
CA LEU A 832 44.45 -28.09 4.20
C LEU A 832 45.59 -28.52 5.14
N LEU A 833 46.01 -27.65 6.05
CA LEU A 833 46.79 -27.99 7.23
C LEU A 833 45.89 -27.87 8.45
N ARG A 834 45.57 -29.00 9.09
CA ARG A 834 44.58 -29.10 10.17
C ARG A 834 45.21 -28.92 11.55
N GLY A 835 44.39 -28.58 12.55
CA GLY A 835 44.78 -28.58 13.97
C GLY A 835 46.01 -27.74 14.33
N GLN A 836 46.22 -26.62 13.66
CA GLN A 836 47.40 -25.75 13.87
C GLN A 836 47.40 -25.18 15.29
N ARG A 837 48.61 -24.88 15.80
CA ARG A 837 48.83 -24.25 17.12
C ARG A 837 48.14 -24.98 18.29
N GLY A 838 48.10 -26.32 18.26
CA GLY A 838 47.56 -27.12 19.36
C GLY A 838 46.03 -27.22 19.39
N SER A 839 45.34 -26.70 18.37
CA SER A 839 43.89 -26.82 18.23
C SER A 839 43.44 -28.21 17.78
N ASP A 840 44.38 -29.11 17.44
CA ASP A 840 44.13 -30.51 17.15
C ASP A 840 43.34 -31.23 18.26
N ALA A 841 43.51 -30.82 19.52
CA ALA A 841 42.80 -31.38 20.65
C ALA A 841 41.31 -31.00 20.71
N ASP A 842 40.90 -29.92 20.05
CA ASP A 842 39.51 -29.45 20.02
C ASP A 842 38.76 -29.88 18.74
N MET A 843 39.46 -30.53 17.79
CA MET A 843 38.90 -30.95 16.51
C MET A 843 37.83 -32.03 16.70
N ALA A 844 36.58 -31.71 16.36
CA ALA A 844 35.48 -32.65 16.41
C ALA A 844 35.53 -33.67 15.26
N PRO A 845 34.96 -34.88 15.42
CA PRO A 845 34.84 -35.85 14.34
C PRO A 845 34.10 -35.30 13.11
N MET A 846 33.12 -34.43 13.35
CA MET A 846 32.33 -33.74 12.34
C MET A 846 31.88 -32.37 12.87
N VAL A 847 32.08 -31.33 12.07
CA VAL A 847 31.55 -29.98 12.28
C VAL A 847 30.42 -29.77 11.27
N PRO A 848 29.18 -29.49 11.72
CA PRO A 848 28.06 -29.35 10.82
C PRO A 848 28.14 -28.06 9.98
N ALA A 849 27.46 -28.07 8.83
CA ALA A 849 27.16 -26.84 8.10
C ALA A 849 26.48 -25.80 9.00
N GLY A 850 26.78 -24.51 8.76
CA GLY A 850 26.35 -23.39 9.59
C GLY A 850 27.35 -22.94 10.65
N ALA A 851 28.41 -23.72 10.94
CA ALA A 851 29.45 -23.31 11.87
C ALA A 851 30.23 -22.08 11.36
N LEU A 852 30.62 -21.19 12.27
CA LEU A 852 31.33 -19.97 11.93
C LEU A 852 32.77 -20.24 11.46
N VAL A 853 33.19 -19.47 10.46
CA VAL A 853 34.55 -19.44 9.94
C VAL A 853 35.07 -18.02 10.02
N VAL A 854 36.22 -17.81 10.67
CA VAL A 854 36.87 -16.49 10.76
C VAL A 854 38.25 -16.54 10.15
N VAL A 855 38.57 -15.60 9.26
CA VAL A 855 39.94 -15.45 8.74
C VAL A 855 40.82 -14.79 9.79
N LEU A 856 41.96 -15.41 10.08
CA LEU A 856 42.90 -14.96 11.10
C LEU A 856 43.94 -14.03 10.47
N ASP A 857 43.67 -12.72 10.53
CA ASP A 857 44.53 -11.69 9.98
C ASP A 857 44.54 -10.42 10.86
N ALA A 858 45.15 -9.34 10.36
CA ALA A 858 45.27 -8.07 11.07
C ALA A 858 43.96 -7.29 11.23
N THR A 859 42.83 -7.78 10.69
CA THR A 859 41.51 -7.13 10.86
C THR A 859 40.84 -7.49 12.18
N LEU A 860 41.35 -8.50 12.90
CA LEU A 860 40.89 -8.90 14.23
C LEU A 860 41.43 -7.95 15.30
N ALA A 861 40.58 -7.57 16.26
CA ALA A 861 40.96 -6.65 17.32
C ALA A 861 41.30 -7.40 18.62
N PRO A 862 42.51 -7.25 19.19
CA PRO A 862 42.85 -7.85 20.48
C PRO A 862 42.07 -7.18 21.62
N LEU A 863 41.55 -7.99 22.53
CA LEU A 863 40.86 -7.56 23.73
C LEU A 863 41.79 -7.69 24.93
N ALA A 864 42.19 -6.55 25.49
CA ALA A 864 43.08 -6.51 26.66
C ALA A 864 42.34 -7.06 27.89
N VAL A 865 42.69 -8.29 28.29
CA VAL A 865 42.16 -8.96 29.48
C VAL A 865 43.37 -9.30 30.33
N SER A 866 43.34 -9.00 31.62
CA SER A 866 44.46 -9.37 32.50
C SER A 866 44.36 -10.84 32.95
N GLU A 867 45.48 -11.45 33.34
CA GLU A 867 45.47 -12.84 33.83
C GLU A 867 44.56 -13.05 35.05
N ALA A 868 44.37 -12.02 35.89
CA ALA A 868 43.48 -12.08 37.05
C ALA A 868 41.98 -12.13 36.67
N GLU A 869 41.64 -11.76 35.43
CA GLU A 869 40.27 -11.74 34.92
C GLU A 869 39.89 -13.05 34.20
N LEU A 870 40.86 -13.96 34.00
CA LEU A 870 40.60 -15.25 33.37
C LEU A 870 39.66 -16.10 34.22
N GLY A 871 38.66 -16.71 33.57
CA GLY A 871 37.61 -17.50 34.21
C GLY A 871 36.46 -16.68 34.80
N LEU A 872 36.51 -15.34 34.77
CA LEU A 872 35.40 -14.49 35.21
C LEU A 872 34.41 -14.25 34.06
N PRO A 873 33.09 -14.40 34.29
CA PRO A 873 32.09 -14.09 33.29
C PRO A 873 31.93 -12.57 33.13
N TRP A 874 31.92 -12.11 31.88
CA TRP A 874 31.72 -10.71 31.53
C TRP A 874 30.59 -10.54 30.51
N ASN A 875 29.86 -9.42 30.63
CA ASN A 875 28.93 -8.95 29.61
C ASN A 875 29.66 -7.97 28.70
N TRP A 876 29.53 -8.13 27.39
CA TRP A 876 30.21 -7.34 26.37
C TRP A 876 29.20 -6.63 25.49
N ARG A 877 29.54 -5.41 25.08
CA ARG A 877 28.78 -4.63 24.09
C ARG A 877 29.69 -4.18 22.99
N ILE A 878 29.35 -4.52 21.74
CA ILE A 878 30.16 -4.17 20.57
C ILE A 878 29.28 -3.48 19.53
N GLY A 879 29.62 -2.25 19.15
CA GLY A 879 28.79 -1.43 18.26
C GLY A 879 29.46 -0.15 17.79
N PRO A 880 28.75 0.71 17.02
CA PRO A 880 29.29 1.95 16.47
C PRO A 880 29.78 2.90 17.56
N ALA A 881 31.03 3.37 17.46
CA ALA A 881 31.60 4.29 18.45
C ALA A 881 30.92 5.67 18.48
N SER A 882 30.18 6.03 17.42
CA SER A 882 29.40 7.27 17.32
C SER A 882 28.04 7.22 18.03
N ARG A 883 27.68 6.07 18.62
CA ARG A 883 26.41 5.84 19.33
C ARG A 883 26.66 5.48 20.80
N PRO A 884 25.71 5.79 21.71
CA PRO A 884 25.83 5.37 23.10
C PRO A 884 25.71 3.84 23.23
N VAL A 885 26.38 3.23 24.21
CA VAL A 885 26.42 1.77 24.44
C VAL A 885 25.05 1.11 24.66
N SER A 886 24.03 1.91 24.97
CA SER A 886 22.64 1.48 25.15
C SER A 886 21.81 1.47 23.86
N ASP A 887 22.35 1.95 22.74
CA ASP A 887 21.68 1.98 21.43
C ASP A 887 21.53 0.55 20.86
N ASP A 888 20.43 0.27 20.17
CA ASP A 888 20.12 -1.06 19.62
C ASP A 888 21.13 -1.54 18.56
N SER A 889 21.98 -0.65 18.06
CA SER A 889 23.12 -0.98 17.19
C SER A 889 24.28 -1.70 17.88
N PHE A 890 24.23 -1.91 19.20
CA PHE A 890 25.23 -2.68 19.94
C PHE A 890 24.85 -4.16 20.10
N ALA A 891 25.72 -5.06 19.65
CA ALA A 891 25.61 -6.49 19.92
C ALA A 891 25.92 -6.79 21.40
N ALA A 892 25.06 -7.59 22.04
CA ALA A 892 25.26 -8.09 23.40
C ALA A 892 25.89 -9.48 23.37
N LEU A 893 26.99 -9.70 24.09
CA LEU A 893 27.62 -11.01 24.19
C LEU A 893 27.93 -11.34 25.65
N ALA A 894 27.73 -12.60 26.04
CA ALA A 894 28.27 -13.14 27.28
C ALA A 894 29.50 -13.98 26.94
N PHE A 895 30.66 -13.63 27.49
CA PHE A 895 31.91 -14.33 27.20
C PHE A 895 32.83 -14.35 28.41
N THR A 896 33.38 -15.54 28.68
CA THR A 896 34.32 -15.81 29.78
C THR A 896 35.69 -16.12 29.19
N PRO A 897 36.67 -15.19 29.29
CA PRO A 897 38.03 -15.44 28.80
C PRO A 897 38.66 -16.60 29.59
N ARG A 898 39.05 -17.68 28.91
CA ARG A 898 39.77 -18.82 29.49
C ARG A 898 41.28 -18.68 29.35
N GLY A 899 41.75 -17.92 28.35
CA GLY A 899 43.17 -17.71 28.07
C GLY A 899 43.77 -18.91 27.36
N ILE A 900 43.14 -19.37 26.28
CA ILE A 900 43.50 -20.60 25.55
C ILE A 900 44.94 -20.59 25.04
N GLY A 901 45.53 -19.44 24.72
CA GLY A 901 46.96 -19.35 24.37
C GLY A 901 47.94 -19.60 25.52
N LEU A 902 47.47 -19.71 26.76
CA LEU A 902 48.25 -20.21 27.90
C LEU A 902 48.09 -21.73 28.11
N ARG A 903 47.17 -22.40 27.41
CA ARG A 903 46.91 -23.84 27.56
C ARG A 903 48.10 -24.65 27.03
N PRO A 904 48.78 -25.48 27.86
CA PRO A 904 49.79 -26.39 27.36
C PRO A 904 49.23 -27.36 26.30
N PHE A 905 50.01 -27.63 25.26
CA PHE A 905 49.60 -28.52 24.17
C PHE A 905 49.56 -29.98 24.61
N ALA A 906 48.70 -30.76 23.97
CA ALA A 906 48.64 -32.20 24.19
C ALA A 906 49.96 -32.86 23.76
N PRO A 907 50.51 -33.80 24.53
CA PRO A 907 51.72 -34.52 24.12
C PRO A 907 51.42 -35.47 22.95
N VAL A 908 52.47 -35.90 22.27
CA VAL A 908 52.38 -36.80 21.10
C VAL A 908 53.24 -38.04 21.29
N HIS A 909 53.11 -39.00 20.37
CA HIS A 909 53.91 -40.22 20.36
C HIS A 909 53.89 -40.98 21.68
N VAL A 910 52.69 -41.19 22.22
CA VAL A 910 52.53 -42.01 23.41
C VAL A 910 52.97 -43.44 23.09
N GLU A 911 54.07 -43.88 23.70
CA GLU A 911 54.69 -45.18 23.45
C GLU A 911 54.07 -46.26 24.32
N GLN A 912 53.78 -47.41 23.70
CA GLN A 912 53.37 -48.65 24.35
C GLN A 912 54.61 -49.46 24.82
N PRO A 913 54.71 -49.88 26.09
CA PRO A 913 55.89 -50.56 26.61
C PRO A 913 55.77 -52.09 26.60
N TRP A 914 56.20 -52.76 25.53
CA TRP A 914 56.53 -54.21 25.58
C TRP A 914 58.00 -54.53 25.34
N ARG A 915 58.92 -53.55 25.44
CA ARG A 915 60.34 -53.83 25.15
C ARG A 915 61.34 -53.65 26.30
N ARG A 916 61.05 -52.97 27.40
CA ARG A 916 61.98 -52.85 28.55
C ARG A 916 61.32 -52.47 29.88
N ALA A 917 60.43 -53.30 30.43
CA ALA A 917 60.13 -53.16 31.86
C ALA A 917 61.39 -53.55 32.66
N ARG A 918 61.84 -52.73 33.62
CA ARG A 918 62.92 -53.12 34.55
C ARG A 918 62.43 -54.18 35.56
N VAL A 919 61.11 -54.28 35.75
CA VAL A 919 60.41 -55.25 36.62
C VAL A 919 59.25 -55.89 35.82
N PRO A 920 59.13 -57.23 35.76
CA PRO A 920 58.02 -57.89 35.07
C PRO A 920 56.65 -57.47 35.64
N GLY A 921 55.72 -57.03 34.78
CA GLY A 921 54.34 -56.66 35.14
C GLY A 921 54.06 -55.15 35.23
N ASP A 922 55.08 -54.30 35.32
CA ASP A 922 54.91 -52.84 35.33
C ASP A 922 54.81 -52.27 33.91
N LEU A 923 53.91 -51.30 33.70
CA LEU A 923 53.75 -50.59 32.43
C LEU A 923 54.41 -49.21 32.52
N THR A 924 55.43 -48.96 31.70
CA THR A 924 56.08 -47.64 31.59
C THR A 924 55.53 -46.87 30.38
N ILE A 925 54.61 -45.95 30.63
CA ILE A 925 54.00 -45.13 29.58
C ILE A 925 54.89 -43.91 29.35
N ARG A 926 55.29 -43.65 28.10
CA ARG A 926 56.13 -42.51 27.71
C ARG A 926 55.47 -41.71 26.62
N TRP A 927 55.85 -40.45 26.48
CA TRP A 927 55.36 -39.56 25.43
C TRP A 927 56.41 -38.51 25.09
N ILE A 928 56.16 -37.75 24.02
CA ILE A 928 56.99 -36.62 23.61
C ILE A 928 56.24 -35.32 23.92
N ARG A 929 56.94 -34.40 24.59
CA ARG A 929 56.42 -33.08 24.95
C ARG A 929 56.23 -32.22 23.70
N ARG A 930 55.17 -31.40 23.70
CA ARG A 930 54.98 -30.27 22.78
C ARG A 930 55.01 -29.00 23.60
N ASP A 931 55.47 -27.91 23.00
CA ASP A 931 55.48 -26.59 23.63
C ASP A 931 54.66 -25.61 22.78
N ARG A 932 54.00 -24.65 23.45
CA ARG A 932 53.15 -23.65 22.80
C ARG A 932 53.92 -22.44 22.27
N SER A 933 55.20 -22.30 22.61
CA SER A 933 56.07 -21.25 22.10
C SER A 933 56.17 -21.31 20.57
N LEU A 934 56.06 -20.16 19.91
CA LEU A 934 56.25 -20.04 18.46
C LEU A 934 57.68 -20.42 18.03
N ALA A 935 58.66 -20.33 18.95
CA ALA A 935 60.03 -20.76 18.72
C ALA A 935 60.23 -22.29 18.80
N ALA A 936 59.21 -23.05 19.21
CA ALA A 936 59.28 -24.52 19.29
C ALA A 936 59.47 -25.20 17.94
N ASP A 937 59.13 -24.52 16.84
CA ASP A 937 59.33 -25.00 15.47
C ASP A 937 60.76 -24.73 14.94
N SER A 938 61.64 -24.14 15.75
CA SER A 938 63.02 -23.82 15.35
C SER A 938 63.94 -25.05 15.34
N TRP A 939 64.58 -25.30 14.21
CA TRP A 939 65.59 -26.36 14.04
C TRP A 939 66.96 -26.05 14.67
N ASN A 940 67.14 -24.84 15.21
CA ASN A 940 68.42 -24.43 15.81
C ASN A 940 68.56 -24.88 17.27
N ALA A 941 67.46 -25.17 17.97
CA ALA A 941 67.48 -25.56 19.37
C ALA A 941 67.76 -27.06 19.53
N VAL A 942 68.53 -27.43 20.56
CA VAL A 942 68.84 -28.84 20.89
C VAL A 942 67.62 -29.55 21.51
N GLU A 943 66.76 -28.80 22.19
CA GLU A 943 65.52 -29.25 22.83
C GLU A 943 64.48 -28.15 22.65
N ILE A 944 63.20 -28.51 22.54
CA ILE A 944 62.12 -27.50 22.39
C ILE A 944 62.04 -26.62 23.65
N PRO A 945 61.67 -25.33 23.53
CA PRO A 945 61.53 -24.42 24.67
C PRO A 945 60.62 -24.98 25.76
N MET A 946 60.77 -24.49 26.99
CA MET A 946 59.85 -24.79 28.09
C MET A 946 59.11 -23.52 28.48
N SER A 947 57.89 -23.35 27.96
CA SER A 947 57.04 -22.18 28.25
C SER A 947 56.48 -22.19 29.67
N GLU A 948 56.44 -23.35 30.32
CA GLU A 948 55.98 -23.51 31.70
C GLU A 948 57.15 -23.44 32.68
N ALA A 949 56.90 -23.05 33.94
CA ALA A 949 57.97 -22.90 34.95
C ALA A 949 58.75 -24.19 35.26
N GLY A 950 58.18 -25.35 34.92
CA GLY A 950 58.82 -26.65 35.01
C GLY A 950 58.00 -27.74 34.32
N GLU A 951 58.61 -28.90 34.10
CA GLU A 951 57.93 -30.06 33.52
C GLU A 951 57.10 -30.79 34.59
N SER A 952 55.78 -30.85 34.38
CA SER A 952 54.84 -31.50 35.30
C SER A 952 53.67 -32.06 34.50
N TRP A 953 53.28 -33.30 34.76
CA TRP A 953 52.27 -34.01 33.98
C TRP A 953 51.24 -34.68 34.88
N ARG A 954 49.98 -34.66 34.44
CA ARG A 954 48.90 -35.49 34.96
C ARG A 954 48.60 -36.60 33.95
N VAL A 955 48.58 -37.84 34.43
CA VAL A 955 48.17 -39.02 33.64
C VAL A 955 46.94 -39.64 34.29
N GLU A 956 45.82 -39.64 33.59
CA GLU A 956 44.58 -40.25 34.03
C GLU A 956 44.33 -41.54 33.28
N ILE A 957 44.02 -42.60 34.02
CA ILE A 957 43.65 -43.91 33.50
C ILE A 957 42.14 -44.03 33.57
N LEU A 958 41.51 -44.38 32.44
CA LEU A 958 40.07 -44.34 32.26
C LEU A 958 39.45 -45.73 32.14
N ASP A 959 38.21 -45.82 32.61
CA ASP A 959 37.25 -46.90 32.35
C ASP A 959 35.96 -46.26 31.79
N GLY A 960 35.84 -46.25 30.47
CA GLY A 960 34.90 -45.39 29.77
C GLY A 960 35.13 -43.91 30.13
N ALA A 961 34.10 -43.25 30.68
CA ALA A 961 34.20 -41.86 31.12
C ALA A 961 34.79 -41.69 32.54
N THR A 962 34.98 -42.78 33.29
CA THR A 962 35.38 -42.72 34.71
C THR A 962 36.90 -42.74 34.85
N VAL A 963 37.46 -41.80 35.62
CA VAL A 963 38.87 -41.83 36.00
C VAL A 963 39.09 -42.88 37.09
N LYS A 964 39.75 -43.99 36.75
CA LYS A 964 40.14 -45.04 37.71
C LYS A 964 41.32 -44.63 38.56
N ARG A 965 42.29 -43.92 37.95
CA ARG A 965 43.51 -43.49 38.62
C ARG A 965 44.04 -42.21 38.01
N SER A 966 44.61 -41.35 38.85
CA SER A 966 45.37 -40.17 38.43
C SER A 966 46.79 -40.28 38.98
N LEU A 967 47.78 -40.13 38.10
CA LEU A 967 49.21 -40.16 38.41
C LEU A 967 49.83 -38.80 38.07
N THR A 968 50.89 -38.43 38.79
CA THR A 968 51.64 -37.21 38.52
C THR A 968 53.13 -37.53 38.37
N THR A 969 53.79 -36.91 37.40
CA THR A 969 55.22 -37.09 37.11
C THR A 969 55.85 -35.79 36.65
N ALA A 970 57.14 -35.61 36.94
CA ALA A 970 57.94 -34.44 36.54
C ALA A 970 58.76 -34.70 35.25
N THR A 971 58.48 -35.81 34.56
CA THR A 971 59.15 -36.21 33.32
C THR A 971 58.11 -36.76 32.34
N ALA A 972 58.41 -36.80 31.04
CA ALA A 972 57.55 -37.37 30.00
C ALA A 972 57.41 -38.92 30.05
N SER A 973 57.26 -39.47 31.26
CA SER A 973 57.21 -40.89 31.57
C SER A 973 56.49 -41.11 32.90
N VAL A 974 55.59 -42.10 32.95
CA VAL A 974 54.98 -42.59 34.20
C VAL A 974 55.00 -44.12 34.25
N VAL A 975 55.13 -44.67 35.47
CA VAL A 975 55.03 -46.11 35.70
C VAL A 975 53.67 -46.43 36.31
N TYR A 976 52.89 -47.27 35.62
CA TYR A 976 51.66 -47.87 36.12
C TYR A 976 51.96 -49.30 36.59
N THR A 977 52.17 -49.43 37.89
CA THR A 977 52.72 -50.66 38.50
C THR A 977 51.74 -51.83 38.44
N ALA A 978 52.25 -53.07 38.48
CA ALA A 978 51.41 -54.28 38.51
C ALA A 978 50.43 -54.29 39.71
N ALA A 979 50.83 -53.73 40.84
CA ALA A 979 49.98 -53.60 42.03
C ALA A 979 48.83 -52.61 41.80
N GLN A 980 49.10 -51.48 41.14
CA GLN A 980 48.07 -50.50 40.78
C GLN A 980 47.11 -51.07 39.73
N GLN A 981 47.62 -51.78 38.72
CA GLN A 981 46.79 -52.50 37.76
C GLN A 981 45.86 -53.52 38.44
N SER A 982 46.39 -54.32 39.37
CA SER A 982 45.58 -55.31 40.09
C SER A 982 44.53 -54.65 41.00
N ALA A 983 44.82 -53.47 41.55
CA ALA A 983 43.84 -52.71 42.33
C ALA A 983 42.71 -52.13 41.46
N ASP A 984 43.04 -51.66 40.26
CA ASP A 984 42.08 -50.99 39.37
C ASP A 984 41.26 -51.98 38.52
N TRP A 985 41.87 -53.12 38.16
CA TRP A 985 41.36 -54.09 37.18
C TRP A 985 41.26 -55.53 37.70
N GLY A 986 41.71 -55.83 38.92
CA GLY A 986 41.70 -57.17 39.51
C GLY A 986 42.89 -58.08 39.14
N ALA A 987 43.60 -57.76 38.05
CA ALA A 987 44.86 -58.40 37.63
C ALA A 987 45.67 -57.43 36.72
N PRO A 988 46.96 -57.69 36.47
CA PRO A 988 47.72 -56.97 35.45
C PRO A 988 47.09 -57.11 34.05
N LEU A 989 47.20 -56.08 33.21
CA LEU A 989 46.69 -56.10 31.84
C LEU A 989 47.44 -57.16 31.02
N ALA A 990 46.69 -57.91 30.19
CA ALA A 990 47.20 -59.03 29.39
C ALA A 990 47.15 -58.70 27.88
N PRO A 991 47.86 -59.46 27.02
CA PRO A 991 47.76 -59.29 25.57
C PRO A 991 46.31 -59.37 25.08
N GLY A 992 45.90 -58.39 24.27
CA GLY A 992 44.54 -58.16 23.80
C GLY A 992 43.74 -57.14 24.63
N ALA A 993 44.27 -56.66 25.76
CA ALA A 993 43.62 -55.60 26.54
C ALA A 993 43.83 -54.21 25.93
N SER A 994 42.94 -53.27 26.25
CA SER A 994 43.10 -51.85 25.94
C SER A 994 43.10 -51.00 27.22
N LEU A 995 43.71 -49.81 27.13
CA LEU A 995 43.74 -48.83 28.20
C LEU A 995 43.57 -47.44 27.63
N ASP A 996 42.46 -46.79 27.95
CA ASP A 996 42.25 -45.39 27.64
C ASP A 996 42.96 -44.52 28.67
N ILE A 997 43.77 -43.58 28.19
CA ILE A 997 44.49 -42.64 29.05
C ILE A 997 44.35 -41.21 28.56
N ARG A 998 44.41 -40.26 29.50
CA ARG A 998 44.60 -38.83 29.21
C ARG A 998 45.92 -38.38 29.81
N ILE A 999 46.69 -37.63 29.03
CA ILE A 999 47.97 -37.07 29.47
C ILE A 999 47.92 -35.57 29.24
N ALA A 1000 48.10 -34.79 30.31
CA ALA A 1000 48.08 -33.34 30.28
C ALA A 1000 49.34 -32.78 30.93
N GLN A 1001 50.04 -31.85 30.27
CA GLN A 1001 51.04 -31.03 30.95
C GLN A 1001 50.33 -30.05 31.88
N ILE A 1002 50.82 -29.86 33.10
CA ILE A 1002 50.28 -28.90 34.06
C ILE A 1002 51.07 -27.60 33.91
N GLY A 1003 50.41 -26.58 33.38
CA GLY A 1003 50.92 -25.22 33.31
C GLY A 1003 50.58 -24.41 34.57
N GLN A 1004 51.39 -23.40 34.86
CA GLN A 1004 51.23 -22.60 36.08
C GLN A 1004 50.01 -21.67 36.01
N ALA A 1005 49.75 -21.07 34.84
CA ALA A 1005 48.69 -20.08 34.65
C ALA A 1005 47.34 -20.71 34.22
N PHE A 1006 47.37 -21.73 33.36
CA PHE A 1006 46.16 -22.36 32.82
C PHE A 1006 45.73 -23.62 33.60
N GLY A 1007 46.65 -24.25 34.35
CA GLY A 1007 46.43 -25.56 34.96
C GLY A 1007 46.65 -26.70 33.97
N ALA A 1008 45.81 -27.74 33.99
CA ALA A 1008 45.97 -28.89 33.11
C ALA A 1008 45.71 -28.49 31.64
N GLY A 1009 46.68 -28.78 30.78
CA GLY A 1009 46.60 -28.55 29.34
C GLY A 1009 45.64 -29.48 28.60
N ALA A 1010 45.72 -29.44 27.27
CA ALA A 1010 44.93 -30.32 26.43
C ALA A 1010 45.27 -31.80 26.68
N ALA A 1011 44.24 -32.64 26.82
CA ALA A 1011 44.39 -34.03 27.26
C ALA A 1011 43.44 -34.97 26.49
N PRO A 1012 43.64 -35.15 25.16
CA PRO A 1012 42.84 -36.08 24.37
C PRO A 1012 42.99 -37.52 24.89
N ILE A 1013 41.95 -38.33 24.70
CA ILE A 1013 41.99 -39.75 25.07
C ILE A 1013 42.88 -40.48 24.07
N THR A 1014 43.86 -41.22 24.58
CA THR A 1014 44.69 -42.14 23.80
C THR A 1014 44.43 -43.56 24.28
N THR A 1015 44.02 -44.44 23.37
CA THR A 1015 43.86 -45.86 23.66
C THR A 1015 45.17 -46.60 23.41
N LEU A 1016 45.77 -47.15 24.45
CA LEU A 1016 46.86 -48.10 24.37
C LEU A 1016 46.29 -49.51 24.19
N TRP A 1017 46.92 -50.31 23.35
CA TRP A 1017 46.57 -51.72 23.14
C TRP A 1017 47.75 -52.58 23.58
N PHE A 1018 47.49 -53.64 24.33
CA PHE A 1018 48.51 -54.48 24.97
C PHE A 1018 48.63 -55.86 24.36
#